data_AF-A0A561TMT3-F1
#
_entry.id   AF-A0A561TMT3-F1
#
_cell.length_a   1.000
_cell.length_b   1.000
_cell.length_c   1.000
_cell.angle_alpha   90.00
_cell.angle_beta   90.00
_cell.angle_gamma   90.00
#
_symmetry.space_group_name_H-M   'P 1'
#
loop_
_entity.id
_entity.type
_entity.pdbx_description
1 polymer ?
#
loop_
_entity_poly.entity_id
_entity_poly.type
_entity_poly.pdbx_seq_one_letter_code
_entity_poly.pdbx_strand_id
1 'polypeptide(L)'
;MRRHTARRALLVPLLALLLALLAAPPGTAHSGAPPVKQPPYAGYLFAYFTGEGTADGEQIRYALSRGNDALHWRELNGGKPVLTSTTGEKGLRDPFVIRSPGGDRFYMIATDLRMYRNSSGSWDEVQRHGSRSIMVWESTDLVHWTDQRLVQVSPGNAGNTWAPEAYWDDELDAYVVFWASKLYADDDPDHTGSTYNRMLYATTKDFRTFSEPKVWNDPGYSVIDSTVVEHEGTYYRYTKDERDPSSGSPCSKFITGEKSTSLTDTSYDFVSDCIGSGAMSRGEGPTVFKSNTEEKWYLFIDEYGGRGYLPFETTDLASGRWTPSTGYQLPASPRHGTVIPVTRAEYDRLLAAYPESPASVVDATAPGQKGYAVVSEETGKVVLPMEPDADLRHLAPRLWVGEGATVSPRPGVRRDFRAPRTYTVTAADGTRRTWTVEAVPTRSPVLPGLYADPDVRYLDGRYWIYPTTDGFPGWGGTRFKAFSSKDLVHWTDHGVILDLGPDVSWADRNAWAPAIAERDGTYYFYFCAEQQIGVAVADSPAGPFTDALGKPLIGKTQFSGQMIDPAVFTDDDGQSYLYWGNGHGYVVPLNDDMVSFDASRVKDITPGDFREGSFVVKRDGTYYFMWSEDDTRSEDYHVAYATGPSPLGPWTERGTILSKRPEYGILGTGHHSVVNTPGTDDWYIVYHRFALNGPGRSGGDGTHRETTVDRLEFAADGGIEPVVPTLESVRPVRR
;
A
#
# COMPACT_ATOMS: atom_id res chain seq x y z
N MET A 1 38.29 -58.47 -46.40
CA MET A 1 38.74 -58.07 -47.77
C MET A 1 37.54 -58.11 -48.71
N ARG A 2 37.40 -57.16 -49.66
CA ARG A 2 36.50 -57.18 -50.87
C ARG A 2 34.99 -57.38 -50.59
N ARG A 3 34.10 -56.39 -50.79
CA ARG A 3 33.58 -55.71 -52.02
C ARG A 3 32.35 -56.40 -52.64
N HIS A 4 31.25 -55.63 -52.79
CA HIS A 4 30.13 -55.58 -53.77
C HIS A 4 29.71 -56.84 -54.58
N THR A 5 28.44 -57.10 -54.95
CA THR A 5 27.23 -56.26 -55.20
C THR A 5 25.96 -57.17 -55.01
N ALA A 6 24.66 -56.88 -55.22
CA ALA A 6 23.86 -55.79 -55.83
C ALA A 6 22.42 -55.75 -55.19
N ARG A 7 21.59 -54.68 -55.26
CA ARG A 7 20.66 -54.20 -56.33
C ARG A 7 19.74 -55.30 -56.91
N ARG A 8 18.39 -55.18 -56.98
CA ARG A 8 17.36 -54.13 -56.73
C ARG A 8 16.08 -54.83 -56.14
N ALA A 9 14.98 -54.22 -55.69
CA ALA A 9 14.31 -52.94 -56.05
C ALA A 9 13.51 -52.29 -54.88
N LEU A 10 12.67 -51.29 -55.23
CA LEU A 10 11.83 -50.38 -54.41
C LEU A 10 10.85 -51.12 -53.46
N LEU A 11 10.36 -50.56 -52.34
CA LEU A 11 9.54 -49.32 -52.23
C LEU A 11 9.64 -48.55 -50.88
N VAL A 12 8.89 -47.44 -50.81
CA VAL A 12 8.83 -46.37 -49.79
C VAL A 12 8.28 -46.82 -48.42
N PRO A 13 8.81 -46.31 -47.27
CA PRO A 13 8.24 -46.55 -45.93
C PRO A 13 7.10 -45.57 -45.56
N LEU A 14 6.27 -45.96 -44.59
CA LEU A 14 5.13 -45.18 -44.06
C LEU A 14 5.51 -43.78 -43.56
N LEU A 15 4.71 -42.77 -43.95
CA LEU A 15 4.59 -41.49 -43.24
C LEU A 15 3.19 -40.87 -43.48
N ALA A 16 2.15 -41.42 -42.83
CA ALA A 16 0.79 -40.90 -42.95
C ALA A 16 -0.15 -41.31 -41.79
N LEU A 17 0.07 -40.78 -40.58
CA LEU A 17 -1.00 -40.67 -39.58
C LEU A 17 -0.71 -39.59 -38.51
N LEU A 18 -0.59 -38.32 -38.93
CA LEU A 18 -0.48 -37.20 -37.98
C LEU A 18 -1.02 -35.89 -38.59
N LEU A 19 -2.33 -35.70 -38.48
CA LEU A 19 -2.99 -34.40 -38.66
C LEU A 19 -4.37 -34.43 -37.97
N ALA A 20 -4.87 -33.27 -37.56
CA ALA A 20 -6.22 -33.07 -37.01
C ALA A 20 -6.57 -33.80 -35.69
N LEU A 21 -5.74 -33.64 -34.65
CA LEU A 21 -6.31 -33.06 -33.44
C LEU A 21 -6.24 -31.54 -33.60
N LEU A 22 -7.39 -30.89 -33.77
CA LEU A 22 -7.52 -29.47 -33.55
C LEU A 22 -7.52 -29.27 -32.02
N ALA A 23 -6.38 -28.87 -31.47
CA ALA A 23 -6.40 -28.26 -30.15
C ALA A 23 -7.26 -27.00 -30.23
N ALA A 24 -8.30 -26.92 -29.41
CA ALA A 24 -9.03 -25.68 -29.21
C ALA A 24 -8.04 -24.60 -28.70
N PRO A 25 -8.23 -23.32 -29.08
CA PRO A 25 -7.48 -22.25 -28.44
C PRO A 25 -7.76 -22.24 -26.92
N PRO A 26 -6.81 -21.77 -26.09
CA PRO A 26 -7.03 -21.68 -24.64
C PRO A 26 -8.24 -20.80 -24.33
N GLY A 27 -9.04 -21.21 -23.34
CA GLY A 27 -10.28 -20.53 -22.97
C GLY A 27 -10.01 -19.13 -22.41
N THR A 28 -10.61 -18.11 -23.02
CA THR A 28 -10.75 -16.80 -22.39
C THR A 28 -11.91 -16.87 -21.40
N ALA A 29 -11.65 -16.50 -20.14
CA ALA A 29 -12.68 -16.35 -19.12
C ALA A 29 -13.04 -14.87 -18.97
N HIS A 30 -14.29 -14.56 -18.66
CA HIS A 30 -14.86 -13.23 -18.87
C HIS A 30 -15.22 -12.50 -17.57
N SER A 31 -14.49 -11.41 -17.28
CA SER A 31 -14.78 -10.49 -16.18
C SER A 31 -15.83 -9.46 -16.61
N GLY A 32 -17.11 -9.78 -16.43
CA GLY A 32 -18.26 -8.89 -16.64
C GLY A 32 -18.60 -8.54 -18.11
N ALA A 33 -17.63 -8.62 -19.01
CA ALA A 33 -17.74 -8.20 -20.41
C ALA A 33 -17.41 -9.36 -21.39
N PRO A 34 -18.26 -9.58 -22.42
CA PRO A 34 -18.15 -10.73 -23.34
C PRO A 34 -17.00 -10.58 -24.35
N PRO A 35 -16.67 -11.63 -25.14
CA PRO A 35 -15.49 -11.70 -26.02
C PRO A 35 -15.45 -10.74 -27.22
N VAL A 36 -15.29 -9.44 -26.96
CA VAL A 36 -14.75 -8.49 -27.93
C VAL A 36 -13.29 -8.84 -28.21
N LYS A 37 -12.85 -8.79 -29.47
CA LYS A 37 -11.44 -8.90 -29.87
C LYS A 37 -10.64 -7.63 -29.50
N GLN A 38 -10.50 -7.38 -28.21
CA GLN A 38 -9.73 -6.26 -27.68
C GLN A 38 -8.22 -6.42 -27.99
N PRO A 39 -7.48 -5.32 -28.14
CA PRO A 39 -6.02 -5.35 -28.03
C PRO A 39 -5.61 -5.76 -26.60
N PRO A 40 -4.38 -6.26 -26.38
CA PRO A 40 -3.94 -6.69 -25.05
C PRO A 40 -4.10 -5.58 -24.00
N TYR A 41 -4.67 -5.96 -22.85
CA TYR A 41 -4.95 -5.03 -21.77
C TYR A 41 -3.68 -4.41 -21.18
N ALA A 42 -3.86 -3.19 -20.70
CA ALA A 42 -2.79 -2.25 -20.35
C ALA A 42 -2.61 -2.01 -18.85
N GLY A 43 -3.68 -2.31 -18.11
CA GLY A 43 -3.86 -2.19 -16.68
C GLY A 43 -5.36 -2.30 -16.37
N TYR A 44 -5.78 -1.68 -15.27
CA TYR A 44 -7.14 -1.69 -14.78
C TYR A 44 -7.57 -0.29 -14.36
N LEU A 45 -8.88 -0.04 -14.47
CA LEU A 45 -9.57 1.05 -13.81
C LEU A 45 -10.29 0.49 -12.58
N PHE A 46 -10.17 1.16 -11.44
CA PHE A 46 -10.94 0.90 -10.23
C PHE A 46 -11.84 2.11 -9.95
N ALA A 47 -13.15 1.90 -9.98
CA ALA A 47 -14.14 2.88 -9.54
C ALA A 47 -14.54 2.57 -8.10
N TYR A 48 -14.51 3.57 -7.21
CA TYR A 48 -14.78 3.40 -5.77
C TYR A 48 -15.38 4.68 -5.17
N PHE A 49 -15.83 4.59 -3.91
CA PHE A 49 -16.11 5.74 -3.05
C PHE A 49 -15.31 5.60 -1.74
N THR A 50 -15.31 6.59 -0.86
CA THR A 50 -14.47 6.61 0.36
C THR A 50 -15.24 6.58 1.68
N GLY A 51 -16.56 6.30 1.64
CA GLY A 51 -17.42 6.20 2.81
C GLY A 51 -17.99 7.53 3.31
N GLU A 52 -18.90 7.44 4.28
CA GLU A 52 -19.68 8.55 4.85
C GLU A 52 -18.92 9.49 5.81
N GLY A 53 -17.58 9.43 5.83
CA GLY A 53 -16.74 10.27 6.68
C GLY A 53 -16.60 11.73 6.21
N THR A 54 -16.65 11.99 4.90
CA THR A 54 -16.52 13.33 4.31
C THR A 54 -17.74 13.71 3.46
N ALA A 55 -17.97 15.01 3.26
CA ALA A 55 -19.16 15.51 2.57
C ALA A 55 -19.26 15.08 1.09
N ASP A 56 -18.12 14.70 0.52
CA ASP A 56 -17.90 14.19 -0.84
C ASP A 56 -17.49 12.71 -0.84
N GLY A 57 -17.43 12.04 0.31
CA GLY A 57 -16.88 10.69 0.44
C GLY A 57 -17.72 9.62 -0.26
N GLU A 58 -19.04 9.82 -0.26
CA GLU A 58 -20.02 9.03 -1.01
C GLU A 58 -20.21 9.56 -2.44
N GLN A 59 -19.11 9.82 -3.15
CA GLN A 59 -19.08 10.22 -4.56
C GLN A 59 -18.01 9.39 -5.29
N ILE A 60 -18.18 9.17 -6.60
CA ILE A 60 -17.37 8.21 -7.35
C ILE A 60 -15.99 8.80 -7.65
N ARG A 61 -14.95 8.06 -7.29
CA ARG A 61 -13.51 8.33 -7.51
C ARG A 61 -12.93 7.23 -8.39
N TYR A 62 -11.81 7.53 -9.06
CA TYR A 62 -11.08 6.58 -9.89
C TYR A 62 -9.64 6.40 -9.41
N ALA A 63 -9.16 5.17 -9.50
CA ALA A 63 -7.75 4.84 -9.46
C ALA A 63 -7.39 3.99 -10.68
N LEU A 64 -6.16 4.16 -11.18
CA LEU A 64 -5.62 3.38 -12.28
C LEU A 64 -4.45 2.56 -11.76
N SER A 65 -4.41 1.28 -12.10
CA SER A 65 -3.33 0.39 -11.68
C SER A 65 -1.98 0.80 -12.31
N ARG A 66 -0.87 0.37 -11.73
CA ARG A 66 0.49 0.65 -12.23
C ARG A 66 0.86 -0.30 -13.38
N GLY A 67 0.16 -0.18 -14.51
CA GLY A 67 0.19 -1.15 -15.59
C GLY A 67 -0.63 -2.39 -15.24
N ASN A 68 -0.21 -3.59 -15.68
CA ASN A 68 -0.93 -4.84 -15.36
C ASN A 68 -0.69 -5.35 -13.91
N ASP A 69 0.05 -4.62 -13.08
CA ASP A 69 0.14 -4.87 -11.64
C ASP A 69 -1.20 -4.53 -10.98
N ALA A 70 -1.99 -5.56 -10.63
CA ALA A 70 -3.30 -5.40 -10.02
C ALA A 70 -3.27 -4.95 -8.55
N LEU A 71 -2.10 -4.96 -7.90
CA LEU A 71 -1.96 -4.71 -6.47
C LEU A 71 -1.48 -3.30 -6.16
N HIS A 72 -0.89 -2.58 -7.13
CA HIS A 72 -0.37 -1.22 -6.96
C HIS A 72 -1.17 -0.21 -7.79
N TRP A 73 -1.74 0.79 -7.12
CA TRP A 73 -2.67 1.76 -7.71
C TRP A 73 -2.18 3.20 -7.58
N ARG A 74 -2.73 4.07 -8.42
CA ARG A 74 -2.62 5.53 -8.31
C ARG A 74 -4.01 6.14 -8.44
N GLU A 75 -4.41 6.93 -7.46
CA GLU A 75 -5.64 7.73 -7.54
C GLU A 75 -5.55 8.75 -8.68
N LEU A 76 -6.62 8.89 -9.46
CA LEU A 76 -6.76 9.92 -10.48
C LEU A 76 -7.38 11.18 -9.87
N ASN A 77 -7.29 12.33 -10.57
CA ASN A 77 -7.87 13.60 -10.13
C ASN A 77 -7.39 14.08 -8.74
N GLY A 78 -6.19 13.66 -8.32
CA GLY A 78 -5.67 13.90 -6.97
C GLY A 78 -6.59 13.35 -5.87
N GLY A 79 -7.15 12.15 -6.08
CA GLY A 79 -8.08 11.48 -5.16
C GLY A 79 -9.50 12.04 -5.15
N LYS A 80 -9.79 13.13 -5.88
CA LYS A 80 -11.09 13.84 -5.86
C LYS A 80 -12.14 13.10 -6.70
N PRO A 81 -13.45 13.28 -6.41
CA PRO A 81 -14.51 12.65 -7.21
C PRO A 81 -14.43 13.00 -8.70
N VAL A 82 -14.65 12.01 -9.55
CA VAL A 82 -14.76 12.13 -11.01
C VAL A 82 -16.21 12.23 -11.47
N LEU A 83 -17.15 11.65 -10.71
CA LEU A 83 -18.60 11.83 -10.88
C LEU A 83 -19.24 12.15 -9.53
N THR A 84 -20.09 13.17 -9.52
CA THR A 84 -20.86 13.63 -8.36
C THR A 84 -22.35 13.62 -8.68
N SER A 85 -23.20 13.47 -7.67
CA SER A 85 -24.66 13.48 -7.85
C SER A 85 -25.28 14.81 -7.43
N THR A 86 -26.23 15.30 -8.23
CA THR A 86 -27.03 16.51 -7.91
C THR A 86 -28.52 16.23 -7.79
N THR A 87 -28.96 15.02 -8.14
CA THR A 87 -30.34 14.53 -8.07
C THR A 87 -30.46 13.34 -7.10
N GLY A 88 -31.68 12.84 -6.86
CA GLY A 88 -31.94 11.78 -5.89
C GLY A 88 -31.52 12.16 -4.46
N GLU A 89 -30.96 11.21 -3.74
CA GLU A 89 -30.36 11.40 -2.41
C GLU A 89 -28.97 12.06 -2.45
N LYS A 90 -28.39 12.21 -3.65
CA LYS A 90 -27.12 12.90 -3.95
C LYS A 90 -25.87 12.20 -3.44
N GLY A 91 -25.99 10.98 -2.95
CA GLY A 91 -24.86 10.07 -2.72
C GLY A 91 -24.72 9.08 -3.86
N LEU A 92 -23.53 8.50 -3.99
CA LEU A 92 -23.14 7.54 -5.01
C LEU A 92 -22.23 6.51 -4.34
N ARG A 93 -22.87 5.50 -3.74
CA ARG A 93 -22.18 4.35 -3.14
C ARG A 93 -22.13 3.22 -4.16
N ASP A 94 -21.25 2.25 -3.92
CA ASP A 94 -21.19 0.98 -4.63
C ASP A 94 -21.11 1.13 -6.18
N PRO A 95 -20.18 1.95 -6.74
CA PRO A 95 -20.11 2.19 -8.18
C PRO A 95 -19.64 0.96 -8.96
N PHE A 96 -20.48 0.52 -9.89
CA PHE A 96 -20.21 -0.58 -10.81
C PHE A 96 -20.05 -0.11 -12.25
N VAL A 97 -19.05 -0.66 -12.96
CA VAL A 97 -18.71 -0.31 -14.35
C VAL A 97 -18.69 -1.56 -15.22
N ILE A 98 -19.46 -1.55 -16.30
CA ILE A 98 -19.47 -2.62 -17.31
C ILE A 98 -19.24 -2.08 -18.72
N ARG A 99 -18.43 -2.80 -19.49
CA ARG A 99 -18.20 -2.55 -20.92
C ARG A 99 -19.28 -3.24 -21.76
N SER A 100 -19.76 -2.58 -22.81
CA SER A 100 -20.74 -3.13 -23.74
C SER A 100 -20.23 -4.38 -24.49
N PRO A 101 -21.13 -5.25 -24.98
CA PRO A 101 -20.77 -6.36 -25.85
C PRO A 101 -20.13 -5.96 -27.19
N GLY A 102 -20.36 -4.73 -27.65
CA GLY A 102 -19.65 -4.16 -28.80
C GLY A 102 -18.24 -3.67 -28.47
N GLY A 103 -17.92 -3.49 -27.18
CA GLY A 103 -16.68 -2.86 -26.71
C GLY A 103 -16.60 -1.35 -26.96
N ASP A 104 -17.70 -0.75 -27.44
CA ASP A 104 -17.83 0.63 -27.90
C ASP A 104 -18.33 1.60 -26.82
N ARG A 105 -18.85 1.08 -25.71
CA ARG A 105 -19.51 1.83 -24.64
C ARG A 105 -19.21 1.23 -23.27
N PHE A 106 -19.41 2.05 -22.25
CA PHE A 106 -19.38 1.70 -20.84
C PHE A 106 -20.63 2.24 -20.17
N TYR A 107 -21.13 1.48 -19.20
CA TYR A 107 -22.20 1.90 -18.30
C TYR A 107 -21.63 2.00 -16.90
N MET A 108 -21.94 3.10 -16.21
CA MET A 108 -21.67 3.29 -14.79
C MET A 108 -23.02 3.26 -14.07
N ILE A 109 -23.15 2.41 -13.06
CA ILE A 109 -24.30 2.37 -12.16
C ILE A 109 -23.87 2.51 -10.70
N ALA A 110 -24.72 3.06 -9.84
CA ALA A 110 -24.41 3.28 -8.43
C ALA A 110 -25.67 3.36 -7.56
N THR A 111 -25.51 3.09 -6.27
CA THR A 111 -26.53 3.28 -5.22
C THR A 111 -26.75 4.78 -4.95
N ASP A 112 -27.99 5.24 -5.11
CA ASP A 112 -28.43 6.60 -4.78
C ASP A 112 -28.73 6.72 -3.26
N LEU A 113 -27.68 6.74 -2.43
CA LEU A 113 -27.78 6.80 -0.96
C LEU A 113 -26.70 7.70 -0.35
N ARG A 114 -27.06 8.57 0.62
CA ARG A 114 -26.13 9.50 1.29
C ARG A 114 -26.22 9.47 2.82
N MET A 115 -25.36 8.67 3.44
CA MET A 115 -25.25 8.55 4.90
C MET A 115 -24.37 9.62 5.57
N TYR A 116 -23.67 10.49 4.83
CA TYR A 116 -22.89 11.58 5.42
C TYR A 116 -23.75 12.42 6.37
N ARG A 117 -23.43 12.38 7.66
CA ARG A 117 -24.21 13.00 8.76
C ARG A 117 -25.71 12.63 8.75
N ASN A 118 -26.04 11.40 8.34
CA ASN A 118 -27.41 10.91 8.18
C ASN A 118 -28.25 11.78 7.21
N SER A 119 -27.66 12.24 6.09
CA SER A 119 -28.35 13.13 5.13
C SER A 119 -29.63 12.53 4.55
N SER A 120 -29.65 11.21 4.34
CA SER A 120 -30.82 10.45 3.88
C SER A 120 -31.72 9.91 5.01
N GLY A 121 -31.37 10.14 6.27
CA GLY A 121 -32.01 9.52 7.43
C GLY A 121 -31.11 8.50 8.15
N SER A 122 -31.70 7.70 9.02
CA SER A 122 -31.01 6.65 9.79
C SER A 122 -30.83 5.35 8.99
N TRP A 123 -29.89 4.48 9.40
CA TRP A 123 -29.65 3.19 8.72
C TRP A 123 -30.87 2.25 8.67
N ASP A 124 -31.83 2.33 9.58
CA ASP A 124 -33.09 1.55 9.51
C ASP A 124 -34.14 2.23 8.61
N GLU A 125 -34.18 3.57 8.62
CA GLU A 125 -35.06 4.40 7.80
C GLU A 125 -34.73 4.28 6.30
N VAL A 126 -33.44 4.37 5.91
CA VAL A 126 -33.01 4.18 4.51
C VAL A 126 -33.13 2.72 4.02
N GLN A 127 -33.38 1.78 4.94
CA GLN A 127 -33.71 0.38 4.64
C GLN A 127 -35.22 0.15 4.49
N ARG A 128 -36.06 1.10 4.91
CA ARG A 128 -37.53 1.06 4.78
C ARG A 128 -38.05 2.00 3.70
N HIS A 129 -37.42 3.16 3.52
CA HIS A 129 -37.96 4.27 2.74
C HIS A 129 -36.90 4.99 1.89
N GLY A 130 -35.73 4.37 1.69
CA GLY A 130 -34.65 4.92 0.87
C GLY A 130 -34.89 4.77 -0.63
N SER A 131 -33.97 5.28 -1.44
CA SER A 131 -34.07 5.25 -2.89
C SER A 131 -34.21 3.83 -3.43
N ARG A 132 -35.27 3.62 -4.23
CA ARG A 132 -35.57 2.38 -4.97
C ARG A 132 -34.93 2.36 -6.36
N SER A 133 -33.94 3.22 -6.56
CA SER A 133 -33.37 3.57 -7.86
C SER A 133 -31.87 3.41 -7.89
N ILE A 134 -31.35 3.12 -9.08
CA ILE A 134 -29.93 3.24 -9.38
C ILE A 134 -29.67 4.56 -10.09
N MET A 135 -28.50 5.16 -9.84
CA MET A 135 -27.97 6.17 -10.74
C MET A 135 -27.34 5.47 -11.96
N VAL A 136 -27.45 6.07 -13.15
CA VAL A 136 -26.91 5.53 -14.41
C VAL A 136 -26.25 6.63 -15.24
N TRP A 137 -25.06 6.31 -15.78
CA TRP A 137 -24.42 7.06 -16.86
C TRP A 137 -23.98 6.12 -18.00
N GLU A 138 -23.79 6.69 -19.19
CA GLU A 138 -23.13 6.06 -20.33
C GLU A 138 -21.86 6.84 -20.72
N SER A 139 -20.84 6.15 -21.21
CA SER A 139 -19.61 6.74 -21.79
C SER A 139 -19.10 5.89 -22.94
N THR A 140 -18.33 6.46 -23.87
CA THR A 140 -17.58 5.72 -24.92
C THR A 140 -16.08 5.65 -24.64
N ASP A 141 -15.62 6.19 -23.50
CA ASP A 141 -14.18 6.37 -23.23
C ASP A 141 -13.75 6.33 -21.75
N LEU A 142 -14.69 6.09 -20.82
CA LEU A 142 -14.54 6.12 -19.35
C LEU A 142 -14.26 7.51 -18.76
N VAL A 143 -14.15 8.57 -19.56
CA VAL A 143 -13.79 9.93 -19.13
C VAL A 143 -14.98 10.88 -19.26
N HIS A 144 -15.60 10.89 -20.44
CA HIS A 144 -16.75 11.71 -20.77
C HIS A 144 -18.02 10.88 -20.60
N TRP A 145 -18.85 11.28 -19.64
CA TRP A 145 -20.09 10.60 -19.27
C TRP A 145 -21.32 11.45 -19.66
N THR A 146 -22.47 10.82 -19.89
CA THR A 146 -23.75 11.50 -20.16
C THR A 146 -24.25 12.33 -18.97
N ASP A 147 -25.39 13.00 -19.12
CA ASP A 147 -26.16 13.48 -17.97
C ASP A 147 -26.55 12.33 -17.02
N GLN A 148 -26.72 12.66 -15.74
CA GLN A 148 -27.16 11.75 -14.67
C GLN A 148 -28.56 11.22 -14.95
N ARG A 149 -28.79 9.91 -14.78
CA ARG A 149 -30.14 9.32 -14.84
C ARG A 149 -30.44 8.52 -13.58
N LEU A 150 -31.45 8.93 -12.83
CA LEU A 150 -32.02 8.12 -11.76
C LEU A 150 -33.08 7.19 -12.35
N VAL A 151 -32.94 5.88 -12.19
CA VAL A 151 -33.84 4.86 -12.75
C VAL A 151 -34.35 3.95 -11.65
N GLN A 152 -35.67 3.94 -11.39
CA GLN A 152 -36.27 3.03 -10.41
C GLN A 152 -36.24 1.60 -10.95
N VAL A 153 -35.62 0.69 -10.21
CA VAL A 153 -35.52 -0.75 -10.56
C VAL A 153 -36.18 -1.65 -9.52
N SER A 154 -36.25 -1.21 -8.26
CA SER A 154 -36.91 -1.95 -7.20
C SER A 154 -38.44 -1.85 -7.28
N PRO A 155 -39.18 -2.89 -6.84
CA PRO A 155 -40.64 -2.94 -6.87
C PRO A 155 -41.29 -1.99 -5.86
N GLY A 156 -42.63 -1.91 -5.87
CA GLY A 156 -43.38 -0.99 -5.00
C GLY A 156 -43.19 -1.24 -3.50
N ASN A 157 -43.11 -2.51 -3.10
CA ASN A 157 -42.94 -3.01 -1.73
C ASN A 157 -41.47 -3.16 -1.29
N ALA A 158 -40.53 -2.55 -2.02
CA ALA A 158 -39.13 -2.52 -1.65
C ALA A 158 -38.79 -1.28 -0.81
N GLY A 159 -37.96 -1.44 0.22
CA GLY A 159 -37.51 -0.33 1.06
C GLY A 159 -36.26 0.39 0.57
N ASN A 160 -35.50 -0.21 -0.37
CA ASN A 160 -34.19 0.27 -0.84
C ASN A 160 -33.75 -0.40 -2.15
N THR A 161 -32.70 0.15 -2.77
CA THR A 161 -31.88 -0.47 -3.83
C THR A 161 -30.41 -0.24 -3.49
N TRP A 162 -29.66 -1.28 -3.12
CA TRP A 162 -28.25 -1.19 -2.72
C TRP A 162 -27.36 -2.07 -3.58
N ALA A 163 -26.07 -1.74 -3.71
CA ALA A 163 -25.06 -2.54 -4.41
C ALA A 163 -25.48 -3.06 -5.80
N PRO A 164 -25.79 -2.17 -6.76
CA PRO A 164 -26.18 -2.57 -8.11
C PRO A 164 -24.97 -2.97 -8.96
N GLU A 165 -24.82 -4.26 -9.24
CA GLU A 165 -23.90 -4.78 -10.27
C GLU A 165 -24.68 -5.22 -11.53
N ALA A 166 -23.95 -5.51 -12.61
CA ALA A 166 -24.53 -6.02 -13.86
C ALA A 166 -23.59 -6.97 -14.59
N TYR A 167 -24.14 -8.01 -15.21
CA TYR A 167 -23.39 -8.94 -16.06
C TYR A 167 -24.13 -9.16 -17.38
N TRP A 168 -23.42 -9.21 -18.51
CA TRP A 168 -24.04 -9.48 -19.82
C TRP A 168 -24.18 -10.98 -20.09
N ASP A 169 -25.40 -11.42 -20.38
CA ASP A 169 -25.72 -12.80 -20.73
C ASP A 169 -25.98 -12.94 -22.23
N ASP A 170 -25.15 -13.73 -22.91
CA ASP A 170 -25.21 -13.97 -24.36
C ASP A 170 -26.39 -14.87 -24.79
N GLU A 171 -27.01 -15.66 -23.89
CA GLU A 171 -28.21 -16.45 -24.20
C GLU A 171 -29.49 -15.60 -24.08
N LEU A 172 -29.50 -14.64 -23.14
CA LEU A 172 -30.60 -13.68 -22.96
C LEU A 172 -30.51 -12.45 -23.90
N ASP A 173 -29.34 -12.22 -24.53
CA ASP A 173 -29.01 -11.00 -25.28
C ASP A 173 -29.25 -9.74 -24.42
N ALA A 174 -28.93 -9.79 -23.13
CA ALA A 174 -29.28 -8.75 -22.17
C ALA A 174 -28.28 -8.65 -21.01
N TYR A 175 -28.20 -7.48 -20.39
CA TYR A 175 -27.60 -7.34 -19.07
C TYR A 175 -28.58 -7.86 -18.02
N VAL A 176 -28.13 -8.79 -17.19
CA VAL A 176 -28.74 -9.10 -15.89
C VAL A 176 -28.17 -8.09 -14.90
N VAL A 177 -29.01 -7.18 -14.41
CA VAL A 177 -28.65 -6.18 -13.40
C VAL A 177 -29.20 -6.67 -12.07
N PHE A 178 -28.38 -6.71 -11.03
CA PHE A 178 -28.71 -7.30 -9.74
C PHE A 178 -28.28 -6.42 -8.57
N TRP A 179 -29.08 -6.40 -7.51
CA TRP A 179 -28.94 -5.47 -6.38
C TRP A 179 -29.58 -6.06 -5.12
N ALA A 180 -29.25 -5.53 -3.95
CA ALA A 180 -29.85 -5.92 -2.69
C ALA A 180 -31.06 -5.05 -2.32
N SER A 181 -32.12 -5.66 -1.77
CA SER A 181 -33.32 -4.94 -1.32
C SER A 181 -34.09 -5.66 -0.20
N LYS A 182 -34.57 -4.91 0.78
CA LYS A 182 -35.60 -5.35 1.72
C LYS A 182 -36.97 -5.32 1.05
N LEU A 183 -37.60 -6.48 0.98
CA LEU A 183 -38.98 -6.63 0.49
C LEU A 183 -39.95 -6.79 1.67
N TYR A 184 -40.99 -5.97 1.65
CA TYR A 184 -42.08 -5.94 2.61
C TYR A 184 -43.32 -6.66 2.05
N ALA A 185 -44.29 -6.97 2.91
CA ALA A 185 -45.54 -7.59 2.47
C ALA A 185 -46.47 -6.54 1.83
N ASP A 186 -47.32 -6.96 0.89
CA ASP A 186 -48.26 -6.05 0.20
C ASP A 186 -49.32 -5.43 1.14
N ASP A 187 -49.50 -6.00 2.34
CA ASP A 187 -50.35 -5.49 3.42
C ASP A 187 -49.59 -4.70 4.51
N ASP A 188 -48.29 -4.46 4.35
CA ASP A 188 -47.45 -3.56 5.16
C ASP A 188 -46.94 -2.36 4.32
N PRO A 189 -47.83 -1.50 3.78
CA PRO A 189 -47.43 -0.39 2.90
C PRO A 189 -46.62 0.70 3.59
N ASP A 190 -46.63 0.73 4.93
CA ASP A 190 -45.82 1.62 5.76
C ASP A 190 -44.44 1.00 6.12
N HIS A 191 -44.11 -0.19 5.57
CA HIS A 191 -42.85 -0.91 5.74
C HIS A 191 -42.40 -1.06 7.23
N THR A 192 -43.38 -1.31 8.10
CA THR A 192 -43.21 -1.39 9.57
C THR A 192 -42.67 -2.74 10.05
N GLY A 193 -42.83 -3.79 9.25
CA GLY A 193 -42.46 -5.17 9.56
C GLY A 193 -40.95 -5.39 9.71
N SER A 194 -40.60 -6.58 10.18
CA SER A 194 -39.21 -7.06 10.17
C SER A 194 -38.99 -7.93 8.94
N THR A 195 -38.03 -7.53 8.10
CA THR A 195 -37.61 -8.23 6.89
C THR A 195 -36.11 -7.98 6.66
N TYR A 196 -35.50 -8.74 5.77
CA TYR A 196 -34.07 -8.72 5.46
C TYR A 196 -33.80 -8.45 3.98
N ASN A 197 -32.57 -8.06 3.65
CA ASN A 197 -32.20 -7.84 2.26
C ASN A 197 -32.11 -9.18 1.53
N ARG A 198 -32.68 -9.23 0.33
CA ARG A 198 -32.52 -10.31 -0.65
C ARG A 198 -31.79 -9.74 -1.85
N MET A 199 -31.07 -10.59 -2.59
CA MET A 199 -30.61 -10.18 -3.91
C MET A 199 -31.78 -10.28 -4.90
N LEU A 200 -32.02 -9.23 -5.66
CA LEU A 200 -32.96 -9.16 -6.77
C LEU A 200 -32.19 -9.04 -8.10
N TYR A 201 -32.86 -9.37 -9.21
CA TYR A 201 -32.39 -9.06 -10.55
C TYR A 201 -33.51 -8.55 -11.47
N ALA A 202 -33.14 -7.78 -12.49
CA ALA A 202 -33.96 -7.46 -13.66
C ALA A 202 -33.07 -7.44 -14.91
N THR A 203 -33.66 -7.67 -16.10
CA THR A 203 -32.93 -7.61 -17.36
C THR A 203 -33.12 -6.28 -18.08
N THR A 204 -32.07 -5.78 -18.74
CA THR A 204 -32.10 -4.59 -19.61
C THR A 204 -31.21 -4.79 -20.84
N LYS A 205 -31.43 -4.02 -21.90
CA LYS A 205 -30.49 -3.90 -23.04
C LYS A 205 -29.83 -2.51 -23.13
N ASP A 206 -30.28 -1.53 -22.34
CA ASP A 206 -29.94 -0.11 -22.52
C ASP A 206 -29.73 0.69 -21.21
N PHE A 207 -29.95 0.08 -20.05
CA PHE A 207 -29.99 0.76 -18.73
C PHE A 207 -30.93 1.97 -18.72
N ARG A 208 -32.12 1.79 -19.32
CA ARG A 208 -33.26 2.73 -19.31
C ARG A 208 -34.57 1.98 -19.15
N THR A 209 -34.73 0.87 -19.87
CA THR A 209 -35.90 -0.02 -19.81
C THR A 209 -35.49 -1.33 -19.14
N PHE A 210 -36.18 -1.70 -18.07
CA PHE A 210 -35.91 -2.90 -17.29
C PHE A 210 -37.13 -3.85 -17.32
N SER A 211 -36.89 -5.16 -17.18
CA SER A 211 -37.96 -6.11 -16.89
C SER A 211 -38.55 -5.87 -15.51
N GLU A 212 -39.67 -6.53 -15.21
CA GLU A 212 -40.09 -6.70 -13.82
C GLU A 212 -38.96 -7.40 -13.01
N PRO A 213 -38.70 -6.95 -11.77
CA PRO A 213 -37.65 -7.52 -10.93
C PRO A 213 -38.08 -8.84 -10.30
N LYS A 214 -37.12 -9.71 -10.04
CA LYS A 214 -37.31 -11.04 -9.42
C LYS A 214 -36.29 -11.24 -8.30
N VAL A 215 -36.62 -12.08 -7.32
CA VAL A 215 -35.63 -12.56 -6.34
C VAL A 215 -34.62 -13.47 -7.04
N TRP A 216 -33.34 -13.28 -6.73
CA TRP A 216 -32.18 -14.01 -7.26
C TRP A 216 -31.44 -14.81 -6.20
N ASN A 217 -31.31 -14.27 -4.98
CA ASN A 217 -30.79 -14.98 -3.83
C ASN A 217 -31.62 -14.64 -2.57
N ASP A 218 -32.16 -15.68 -1.94
CA ASP A 218 -32.83 -15.64 -0.64
C ASP A 218 -32.54 -16.93 0.12
N PRO A 219 -31.47 -16.97 0.94
CA PRO A 219 -31.13 -18.12 1.78
C PRO A 219 -31.98 -18.19 3.08
N GLY A 220 -33.05 -17.40 3.18
CA GLY A 220 -33.87 -17.27 4.39
C GLY A 220 -33.35 -16.26 5.42
N TYR A 221 -32.27 -15.56 5.10
CA TYR A 221 -31.64 -14.51 5.91
C TYR A 221 -31.04 -13.41 5.02
N SER A 222 -30.51 -12.35 5.62
CA SER A 222 -30.02 -11.19 4.87
C SER A 222 -28.78 -11.52 4.03
N VAL A 223 -28.80 -11.09 2.77
CA VAL A 223 -27.65 -11.05 1.87
C VAL A 223 -27.62 -9.70 1.14
N ILE A 224 -26.42 -9.16 0.95
CA ILE A 224 -26.15 -7.94 0.19
C ILE A 224 -24.89 -8.14 -0.66
N ASP A 225 -24.48 -7.11 -1.41
CA ASP A 225 -23.19 -7.00 -2.08
C ASP A 225 -22.74 -8.28 -2.81
N SER A 226 -23.28 -8.49 -4.01
CA SER A 226 -22.89 -9.62 -4.86
C SER A 226 -22.08 -9.15 -6.05
N THR A 227 -21.10 -9.96 -6.45
CA THR A 227 -20.38 -9.83 -7.72
C THR A 227 -20.31 -11.17 -8.46
N VAL A 228 -20.13 -11.13 -9.78
CA VAL A 228 -20.19 -12.32 -10.66
C VAL A 228 -19.09 -12.34 -11.72
N VAL A 229 -18.55 -13.53 -11.97
CA VAL A 229 -17.61 -13.80 -13.07
C VAL A 229 -17.92 -15.11 -13.78
N GLU A 230 -17.70 -15.18 -15.09
CA GLU A 230 -17.81 -16.42 -15.88
C GLU A 230 -16.43 -17.06 -16.09
N HIS A 231 -16.37 -18.38 -15.93
CA HIS A 231 -15.22 -19.19 -16.31
C HIS A 231 -15.64 -20.60 -16.73
N GLU A 232 -15.34 -20.96 -17.98
CA GLU A 232 -15.59 -22.30 -18.57
C GLU A 232 -17.07 -22.73 -18.54
N GLY A 233 -17.98 -21.80 -18.85
CA GLY A 233 -19.43 -22.03 -18.87
C GLY A 233 -20.06 -22.09 -17.47
N THR A 234 -19.32 -21.64 -16.45
CA THR A 234 -19.78 -21.58 -15.05
C THR A 234 -19.69 -20.14 -14.55
N TYR A 235 -20.81 -19.61 -14.09
CA TYR A 235 -20.88 -18.36 -13.34
C TYR A 235 -20.52 -18.63 -11.88
N TYR A 236 -19.58 -17.85 -11.33
CA TYR A 236 -19.22 -17.84 -9.92
C TYR A 236 -19.77 -16.56 -9.29
N ARG A 237 -20.58 -16.70 -8.24
CA ARG A 237 -21.15 -15.60 -7.45
C ARG A 237 -20.39 -15.49 -6.13
N TYR A 238 -20.04 -14.26 -5.76
CA TYR A 238 -19.48 -13.94 -4.45
C TYR A 238 -20.38 -12.91 -3.79
N THR A 239 -20.98 -13.26 -2.65
CA THR A 239 -22.05 -12.49 -1.99
C THR A 239 -21.71 -12.26 -0.51
N LYS A 240 -21.99 -11.07 0.04
CA LYS A 240 -21.81 -10.82 1.48
C LYS A 240 -22.90 -11.50 2.31
N ASP A 241 -22.44 -12.27 3.28
CA ASP A 241 -23.29 -12.90 4.27
C ASP A 241 -23.66 -11.95 5.43
N GLU A 242 -24.97 -11.80 5.67
CA GLU A 242 -25.54 -11.01 6.76
C GLU A 242 -26.47 -11.87 7.65
N ARG A 243 -26.12 -13.15 7.88
CA ARG A 243 -26.92 -14.11 8.68
C ARG A 243 -27.05 -13.71 10.16
N ASP A 244 -26.09 -12.96 10.68
CA ASP A 244 -26.07 -12.48 12.06
C ASP A 244 -25.46 -11.06 12.14
N PRO A 245 -26.27 -10.03 12.49
CA PRO A 245 -25.79 -8.65 12.54
C PRO A 245 -24.73 -8.41 13.63
N SER A 246 -24.63 -9.28 14.65
CA SER A 246 -23.67 -9.15 15.75
C SER A 246 -22.25 -9.59 15.39
N SER A 247 -22.05 -10.27 14.25
CA SER A 247 -20.79 -10.96 13.88
C SER A 247 -20.40 -12.12 14.82
N GLY A 248 -21.29 -12.58 15.71
CA GLY A 248 -21.00 -13.66 16.66
C GLY A 248 -21.08 -15.07 16.06
N SER A 249 -21.93 -15.25 15.04
CA SER A 249 -22.11 -16.51 14.32
C SER A 249 -20.97 -16.75 13.32
N PRO A 250 -20.42 -17.99 13.23
CA PRO A 250 -19.36 -18.32 12.28
C PRO A 250 -19.70 -17.89 10.85
N CYS A 251 -18.76 -17.18 10.24
CA CYS A 251 -18.77 -16.74 8.85
C CYS A 251 -19.85 -15.71 8.46
N SER A 252 -20.66 -15.23 9.43
CA SER A 252 -21.41 -13.98 9.25
C SER A 252 -20.45 -12.82 9.03
N LYS A 253 -20.84 -11.84 8.20
CA LYS A 253 -20.02 -10.69 7.79
C LYS A 253 -18.76 -11.07 7.02
N PHE A 254 -18.80 -12.17 6.27
CA PHE A 254 -17.77 -12.57 5.31
C PHE A 254 -18.42 -12.89 3.96
N ILE A 255 -17.60 -13.22 2.96
CA ILE A 255 -18.09 -13.48 1.61
C ILE A 255 -18.34 -14.99 1.42
N THR A 256 -19.53 -15.34 0.95
CA THR A 256 -19.91 -16.69 0.51
C THR A 256 -19.64 -16.80 -1.00
N GLY A 257 -19.09 -17.94 -1.43
CA GLY A 257 -18.82 -18.28 -2.82
C GLY A 257 -19.71 -19.42 -3.30
N GLU A 258 -20.39 -19.20 -4.43
CA GLU A 258 -21.37 -20.10 -5.03
C GLU A 258 -21.17 -20.16 -6.56
N LYS A 259 -21.78 -21.13 -7.25
CA LYS A 259 -21.69 -21.24 -8.72
C LYS A 259 -22.95 -21.77 -9.40
N SER A 260 -23.14 -21.46 -10.68
CA SER A 260 -24.20 -22.03 -11.52
C SER A 260 -23.80 -22.05 -13.00
N THR A 261 -24.41 -22.92 -13.80
CA THR A 261 -24.32 -22.88 -15.26
C THR A 261 -25.32 -21.91 -15.90
N SER A 262 -26.18 -21.24 -15.11
CA SER A 262 -27.06 -20.16 -15.58
C SER A 262 -27.07 -19.00 -14.59
N LEU A 263 -26.84 -17.79 -15.12
CA LEU A 263 -26.73 -16.56 -14.35
C LEU A 263 -28.03 -16.20 -13.60
N THR A 264 -29.18 -16.56 -14.16
CA THR A 264 -30.49 -16.21 -13.59
C THR A 264 -31.13 -17.32 -12.74
N ASP A 265 -30.39 -18.39 -12.45
CA ASP A 265 -30.84 -19.42 -11.51
C ASP A 265 -30.92 -18.86 -10.08
N THR A 266 -31.88 -19.33 -9.29
CA THR A 266 -32.04 -18.98 -7.87
C THR A 266 -31.41 -20.00 -6.93
N SER A 267 -30.93 -21.14 -7.45
CA SER A 267 -30.36 -22.25 -6.68
C SER A 267 -28.93 -22.57 -7.13
N TYR A 268 -27.98 -21.68 -6.82
CA TYR A 268 -26.56 -21.92 -7.09
C TYR A 268 -26.00 -23.07 -6.22
N ASP A 269 -25.04 -23.83 -6.76
CA ASP A 269 -24.22 -24.79 -6.01
C ASP A 269 -23.29 -24.04 -5.06
N PHE A 270 -23.25 -24.46 -3.80
CA PHE A 270 -22.29 -23.95 -2.81
C PHE A 270 -20.83 -24.33 -3.19
N VAL A 271 -19.90 -23.38 -3.05
CA VAL A 271 -18.46 -23.61 -3.25
C VAL A 271 -17.69 -23.43 -1.94
N SER A 272 -17.90 -22.31 -1.24
CA SER A 272 -17.20 -21.98 0.02
C SER A 272 -17.94 -20.90 0.81
N ASP A 273 -17.67 -20.83 2.11
CA ASP A 273 -18.11 -19.76 3.01
C ASP A 273 -16.86 -19.11 3.64
N CYS A 274 -17.04 -18.09 4.47
CA CYS A 274 -16.00 -17.51 5.32
C CYS A 274 -14.85 -16.82 4.57
N ILE A 275 -15.02 -16.47 3.28
CA ILE A 275 -13.94 -15.91 2.47
C ILE A 275 -13.55 -14.53 3.05
N GLY A 276 -12.25 -14.36 3.31
CA GLY A 276 -11.67 -13.21 4.02
C GLY A 276 -11.40 -13.45 5.53
N SER A 277 -12.03 -14.47 6.13
CA SER A 277 -11.89 -14.74 7.57
C SER A 277 -10.45 -15.07 7.97
N GLY A 278 -10.01 -14.53 9.12
CA GLY A 278 -8.63 -14.61 9.62
C GLY A 278 -7.68 -13.55 9.06
N ALA A 279 -7.99 -12.90 7.93
CA ALA A 279 -7.23 -11.77 7.38
C ALA A 279 -7.87 -10.40 7.65
N MET A 280 -9.20 -10.38 7.82
CA MET A 280 -9.98 -9.22 8.24
C MET A 280 -10.99 -9.58 9.34
N SER A 281 -11.46 -8.54 10.04
CA SER A 281 -12.46 -8.63 11.12
C SER A 281 -13.90 -8.80 10.62
N ARG A 282 -14.17 -8.35 9.39
CA ARG A 282 -15.45 -8.39 8.66
C ARG A 282 -15.19 -7.96 7.21
N GLY A 283 -16.01 -8.38 6.26
CA GLY A 283 -15.91 -8.03 4.84
C GLY A 283 -17.27 -7.69 4.23
N GLU A 284 -17.27 -6.79 3.25
CA GLU A 284 -18.40 -6.45 2.38
C GLU A 284 -17.92 -6.11 0.96
N GLY A 285 -18.83 -5.73 0.06
CA GLY A 285 -18.48 -5.23 -1.28
C GLY A 285 -17.46 -6.06 -2.08
N PRO A 286 -17.64 -7.38 -2.26
CA PRO A 286 -16.69 -8.18 -3.03
C PRO A 286 -16.63 -7.69 -4.48
N THR A 287 -15.43 -7.57 -5.07
CA THR A 287 -15.28 -7.36 -6.52
C THR A 287 -14.23 -8.33 -7.08
N VAL A 288 -14.58 -9.06 -8.15
CA VAL A 288 -13.81 -10.19 -8.69
C VAL A 288 -13.38 -9.92 -10.14
N PHE A 289 -12.10 -10.18 -10.46
CA PHE A 289 -11.55 -9.93 -11.80
C PHE A 289 -10.33 -10.82 -12.11
N LYS A 290 -10.04 -11.02 -13.40
CA LYS A 290 -8.90 -11.86 -13.83
C LYS A 290 -7.59 -11.06 -13.86
N SER A 291 -6.46 -11.72 -13.62
CA SER A 291 -5.15 -11.17 -13.99
C SER A 291 -5.02 -11.03 -15.51
N ASN A 292 -4.62 -9.85 -15.99
CA ASN A 292 -4.31 -9.54 -17.39
C ASN A 292 -3.08 -10.31 -17.93
N THR A 293 -2.30 -10.96 -17.05
CA THR A 293 -0.97 -11.52 -17.35
C THR A 293 -0.72 -12.91 -16.76
N GLU A 294 -1.61 -13.43 -15.93
CA GLU A 294 -1.47 -14.72 -15.24
C GLU A 294 -2.79 -15.49 -15.30
N GLU A 295 -2.72 -16.83 -15.24
CA GLU A 295 -3.91 -17.67 -15.07
C GLU A 295 -4.33 -17.73 -13.59
N LYS A 296 -4.75 -16.56 -13.09
CA LYS A 296 -5.29 -16.38 -11.73
C LYS A 296 -6.33 -15.27 -11.68
N TRP A 297 -7.07 -15.25 -10.59
CA TRP A 297 -8.13 -14.32 -10.26
C TRP A 297 -7.78 -13.53 -9.01
N TYR A 298 -8.28 -12.30 -8.93
CA TYR A 298 -8.29 -11.49 -7.73
C TYR A 298 -9.73 -11.32 -7.24
N LEU A 299 -9.90 -11.34 -5.92
CA LEU A 299 -11.13 -10.97 -5.22
C LEU A 299 -10.74 -9.92 -4.18
N PHE A 300 -11.21 -8.70 -4.35
CA PHE A 300 -11.03 -7.65 -3.35
C PHE A 300 -12.27 -7.64 -2.45
N ILE A 301 -12.08 -7.53 -1.13
CA ILE A 301 -13.17 -7.50 -0.13
C ILE A 301 -12.97 -6.29 0.80
N ASP A 302 -14.00 -5.47 1.00
CA ASP A 302 -13.96 -4.24 1.81
C ASP A 302 -14.08 -4.55 3.30
N GLU A 303 -13.02 -4.33 4.08
CA GLU A 303 -13.11 -4.33 5.55
C GLU A 303 -13.82 -3.04 6.01
N TYR A 304 -15.14 -3.07 5.94
CA TYR A 304 -16.02 -1.96 6.30
C TYR A 304 -15.85 -1.56 7.77
N GLY A 305 -15.77 -0.25 8.03
CA GLY A 305 -15.38 0.30 9.34
C GLY A 305 -13.93 0.02 9.77
N GLY A 306 -13.16 -0.77 9.01
CA GLY A 306 -11.72 -0.99 9.15
C GLY A 306 -10.94 -0.38 7.98
N ARG A 307 -9.94 -1.10 7.45
CA ARG A 307 -8.91 -0.56 6.53
C ARG A 307 -9.41 -0.16 5.14
N GLY A 308 -10.60 -0.55 4.72
CA GLY A 308 -11.00 -0.54 3.32
C GLY A 308 -10.72 -1.91 2.68
N TYR A 309 -10.59 -1.94 1.36
CA TYR A 309 -10.33 -3.16 0.62
C TYR A 309 -9.05 -3.92 1.05
N LEU A 310 -9.16 -5.24 1.17
CA LEU A 310 -8.04 -6.18 1.15
C LEU A 310 -8.10 -7.04 -0.13
N PRO A 311 -6.98 -7.21 -0.85
CA PRO A 311 -6.89 -8.10 -2.01
C PRO A 311 -6.63 -9.56 -1.61
N PHE A 312 -7.28 -10.48 -2.32
CA PHE A 312 -7.04 -11.92 -2.26
C PHE A 312 -6.84 -12.46 -3.67
N GLU A 313 -6.13 -13.58 -3.82
CA GLU A 313 -5.93 -14.26 -5.10
C GLU A 313 -6.23 -15.77 -5.06
N THR A 314 -6.60 -16.33 -6.21
CA THR A 314 -6.73 -17.77 -6.44
C THR A 314 -6.46 -18.16 -7.89
N THR A 315 -5.98 -19.38 -8.13
CA THR A 315 -5.86 -19.97 -9.47
C THR A 315 -7.02 -20.91 -9.81
N ASP A 316 -7.96 -21.13 -8.90
CA ASP A 316 -9.09 -22.06 -9.07
C ASP A 316 -10.33 -21.55 -8.32
N LEU A 317 -11.27 -20.96 -9.05
CA LEU A 317 -12.55 -20.45 -8.51
C LEU A 317 -13.40 -21.58 -7.89
N ALA A 318 -13.33 -22.80 -8.44
CA ALA A 318 -14.09 -23.95 -7.96
C ALA A 318 -13.50 -24.58 -6.69
N SER A 319 -12.27 -24.23 -6.31
CA SER A 319 -11.68 -24.62 -5.03
C SER A 319 -12.30 -23.91 -3.82
N GLY A 320 -12.89 -22.73 -4.04
CA GLY A 320 -13.34 -21.81 -2.98
C GLY A 320 -12.23 -21.20 -2.13
N ARG A 321 -10.95 -21.47 -2.44
CA ARG A 321 -9.81 -21.02 -1.64
C ARG A 321 -9.27 -19.71 -2.18
N TRP A 322 -9.18 -18.72 -1.30
CA TRP A 322 -8.64 -17.40 -1.57
C TRP A 322 -7.51 -17.10 -0.59
N THR A 323 -6.35 -16.70 -1.11
CA THR A 323 -5.16 -16.39 -0.31
C THR A 323 -5.01 -14.87 -0.23
N PRO A 324 -4.81 -14.25 0.95
CA PRO A 324 -4.55 -12.81 1.04
C PRO A 324 -3.30 -12.45 0.24
N SER A 325 -3.39 -11.46 -0.65
CA SER A 325 -2.23 -10.94 -1.36
C SER A 325 -1.40 -10.05 -0.43
N THR A 326 -0.07 -10.07 -0.57
CA THR A 326 0.87 -9.33 0.29
C THR A 326 1.58 -8.23 -0.50
N GLY A 327 2.00 -7.15 0.17
CA GLY A 327 2.80 -6.10 -0.47
C GLY A 327 2.03 -5.33 -1.55
N TYR A 328 0.76 -5.05 -1.28
CA TYR A 328 -0.12 -4.26 -2.15
C TYR A 328 -0.14 -2.77 -1.74
N GLN A 329 -0.56 -1.90 -2.64
CA GLN A 329 -0.93 -0.51 -2.34
C GLN A 329 -2.20 -0.13 -3.10
N LEU A 330 -3.32 -0.13 -2.38
CA LEU A 330 -4.61 0.37 -2.86
C LEU A 330 -4.71 1.90 -2.65
N PRO A 331 -5.78 2.56 -3.14
CA PRO A 331 -6.14 3.93 -2.73
C PRO A 331 -6.25 4.13 -1.21
N ALA A 332 -6.39 5.37 -0.73
CA ALA A 332 -6.24 5.70 0.69
C ALA A 332 -7.35 5.16 1.63
N SER A 333 -8.59 5.01 1.14
CA SER A 333 -9.70 4.34 1.85
C SER A 333 -10.81 3.92 0.86
N PRO A 334 -10.52 3.05 -0.13
CA PRO A 334 -11.51 2.62 -1.10
C PRO A 334 -12.55 1.74 -0.41
N ARG A 335 -13.81 2.06 -0.67
CA ARG A 335 -15.00 1.29 -0.30
C ARG A 335 -15.66 0.70 -1.53
N HIS A 336 -16.50 -0.31 -1.29
CA HIS A 336 -17.29 -1.09 -2.26
C HIS A 336 -17.37 -0.44 -3.66
N GLY A 337 -16.76 -1.07 -4.66
CA GLY A 337 -16.65 -0.57 -6.02
C GLY A 337 -16.06 -1.62 -6.97
N THR A 338 -15.75 -1.25 -8.20
CA THR A 338 -15.49 -2.21 -9.29
C THR A 338 -14.17 -2.03 -10.01
N VAL A 339 -13.47 -3.14 -10.26
CA VAL A 339 -12.24 -3.21 -11.06
C VAL A 339 -12.54 -3.77 -12.47
N ILE A 340 -12.19 -3.01 -13.52
CA ILE A 340 -12.27 -3.48 -14.92
C ILE A 340 -10.93 -3.43 -15.64
N PRO A 341 -10.64 -4.39 -16.55
CA PRO A 341 -9.46 -4.32 -17.42
C PRO A 341 -9.65 -3.26 -18.52
N VAL A 342 -8.61 -2.44 -18.73
CA VAL A 342 -8.61 -1.35 -19.71
C VAL A 342 -7.59 -1.56 -20.82
N THR A 343 -7.94 -1.18 -22.05
CA THR A 343 -7.04 -1.22 -23.20
C THR A 343 -5.97 -0.13 -23.11
N ARG A 344 -4.91 -0.21 -23.91
CA ARG A 344 -3.85 0.83 -23.92
C ARG A 344 -4.40 2.22 -24.29
N ALA A 345 -5.46 2.30 -25.12
CA ALA A 345 -6.10 3.56 -25.53
C ALA A 345 -7.15 4.08 -24.53
N GLU A 346 -7.51 3.30 -23.52
CA GLU A 346 -8.28 3.75 -22.36
C GLU A 346 -7.33 4.14 -21.23
N TYR A 347 -6.35 3.28 -20.90
CA TYR A 347 -5.33 3.53 -19.89
C TYR A 347 -4.56 4.84 -20.14
N ASP A 348 -4.05 5.04 -21.36
CA ASP A 348 -3.28 6.25 -21.71
C ASP A 348 -4.20 7.50 -21.76
N ARG A 349 -5.53 7.34 -21.83
CA ARG A 349 -6.54 8.43 -21.85
C ARG A 349 -7.05 8.80 -20.45
N LEU A 350 -7.33 7.81 -19.60
CA LEU A 350 -7.63 8.00 -18.18
C LEU A 350 -6.46 8.69 -17.45
N LEU A 351 -5.22 8.43 -17.86
CA LEU A 351 -4.05 9.21 -17.44
C LEU A 351 -4.06 10.66 -17.94
N ALA A 352 -4.50 10.90 -19.18
CA ALA A 352 -4.51 12.24 -19.78
C ALA A 352 -5.70 13.10 -19.33
N ALA A 353 -6.77 12.49 -18.82
CA ALA A 353 -8.02 13.17 -18.47
C ALA A 353 -7.95 14.02 -17.19
N TYR A 354 -7.09 13.66 -16.23
CA TYR A 354 -7.07 14.25 -14.89
C TYR A 354 -5.69 14.82 -14.48
N PRO A 355 -5.10 15.76 -15.27
CA PRO A 355 -3.86 16.43 -14.89
C PRO A 355 -4.12 17.49 -13.79
N GLU A 356 -3.13 17.75 -12.94
CA GLU A 356 -3.24 18.77 -11.88
C GLU A 356 -3.22 20.21 -12.43
N SER A 357 -2.50 20.43 -13.52
CA SER A 357 -2.51 21.66 -14.31
C SER A 357 -2.53 21.35 -15.82
N PRO A 358 -2.94 22.29 -16.70
CA PRO A 358 -3.03 22.01 -18.14
C PRO A 358 -1.73 21.47 -18.77
N ALA A 359 -0.57 21.82 -18.19
CA ALA A 359 0.75 21.42 -18.67
C ALA A 359 1.49 20.46 -17.71
N SER A 360 0.75 19.66 -16.91
CA SER A 360 1.31 18.58 -16.09
C SER A 360 1.98 17.49 -16.91
N VAL A 361 3.03 16.90 -16.33
CA VAL A 361 3.30 15.46 -16.49
C VAL A 361 2.42 14.73 -15.46
N VAL A 362 1.75 13.65 -15.86
CA VAL A 362 0.84 12.90 -14.96
C VAL A 362 1.44 11.56 -14.51
N ASP A 363 2.27 10.94 -15.35
CA ASP A 363 3.03 9.74 -14.99
C ASP A 363 4.30 9.61 -15.85
N ALA A 364 5.25 8.80 -15.40
CA ALA A 364 6.45 8.47 -16.15
C ALA A 364 6.89 7.03 -15.90
N THR A 365 7.50 6.40 -16.93
CA THR A 365 8.10 5.06 -16.79
C THR A 365 9.35 4.91 -17.66
N ALA A 366 10.34 4.16 -17.19
CA ALA A 366 11.57 3.82 -17.91
C ALA A 366 12.02 2.36 -17.62
N PRO A 367 12.69 1.68 -18.57
CA PRO A 367 13.24 0.35 -18.32
C PRO A 367 14.33 0.39 -17.24
N GLY A 368 14.29 -0.55 -16.29
CA GLY A 368 15.28 -0.64 -15.20
C GLY A 368 14.97 0.24 -13.97
N GLN A 369 13.70 0.66 -13.79
CA GLN A 369 13.27 1.29 -12.55
C GLN A 369 13.25 0.32 -11.36
N LYS A 370 13.71 0.81 -10.21
CA LYS A 370 13.64 0.17 -8.88
C LYS A 370 12.34 0.51 -8.15
N GLY A 371 11.85 1.73 -8.35
CA GLY A 371 10.62 2.28 -7.78
C GLY A 371 9.80 3.04 -8.84
N TYR A 372 8.53 3.31 -8.56
CA TYR A 372 7.68 4.08 -9.48
C TYR A 372 8.20 5.52 -9.64
N ALA A 373 7.78 6.19 -10.72
CA ALA A 373 8.16 7.58 -10.93
C ALA A 373 7.47 8.49 -9.91
N VAL A 374 8.25 9.41 -9.36
CA VAL A 374 7.78 10.50 -8.51
C VAL A 374 7.61 11.73 -9.40
N VAL A 375 6.43 12.34 -9.37
CA VAL A 375 6.09 13.53 -10.15
C VAL A 375 5.68 14.63 -9.18
N SER A 376 6.40 15.75 -9.20
CA SER A 376 6.16 16.91 -8.34
C SER A 376 5.65 18.08 -9.19
N GLU A 377 4.34 18.33 -9.15
CA GLU A 377 3.70 19.49 -9.79
C GLU A 377 4.09 20.81 -9.09
N GLU A 378 4.58 20.80 -7.86
CA GLU A 378 5.18 21.99 -7.26
C GLU A 378 6.49 22.35 -7.98
N THR A 379 7.50 21.47 -7.91
CA THR A 379 8.85 21.75 -8.43
C THR A 379 8.98 21.62 -9.95
N GLY A 380 7.98 21.04 -10.63
CA GLY A 380 8.06 20.71 -12.06
C GLY A 380 9.08 19.61 -12.33
N LYS A 381 9.14 18.60 -11.45
CA LYS A 381 10.16 17.56 -11.48
C LYS A 381 9.55 16.17 -11.66
N VAL A 382 10.28 15.32 -12.39
CA VAL A 382 10.05 13.88 -12.46
C VAL A 382 11.33 13.18 -12.02
N VAL A 383 11.27 12.40 -10.93
CA VAL A 383 12.36 11.51 -10.51
C VAL A 383 11.99 10.08 -10.89
N LEU A 384 12.93 9.40 -11.52
CA LEU A 384 12.87 7.98 -11.86
C LEU A 384 13.86 7.23 -10.95
N PRO A 385 13.41 6.52 -9.90
CA PRO A 385 14.26 5.66 -9.09
C PRO A 385 14.70 4.45 -9.93
N MET A 386 15.97 4.42 -10.33
CA MET A 386 16.57 3.39 -11.18
C MET A 386 17.30 2.34 -10.34
N GLU A 387 17.41 1.10 -10.83
CA GLU A 387 18.31 0.13 -10.21
C GLU A 387 19.78 0.59 -10.29
N PRO A 388 20.65 0.26 -9.31
CA PRO A 388 22.01 0.81 -9.17
C PRO A 388 22.94 0.70 -10.39
N ASP A 389 22.68 -0.23 -11.30
CA ASP A 389 23.49 -0.59 -12.47
C ASP A 389 22.82 -0.26 -13.82
N ALA A 390 21.62 0.36 -13.82
CA ALA A 390 20.85 0.66 -15.02
C ALA A 390 21.61 1.55 -16.03
N ASP A 391 21.54 1.23 -17.32
CA ASP A 391 22.27 1.96 -18.38
C ASP A 391 21.64 3.32 -18.74
N LEU A 392 21.87 4.32 -17.89
CA LEU A 392 21.33 5.67 -18.07
C LEU A 392 21.75 6.32 -19.41
N ARG A 393 22.81 5.86 -20.09
CA ARG A 393 23.31 6.44 -21.36
C ARG A 393 22.30 6.31 -22.51
N HIS A 394 21.39 5.34 -22.45
CA HIS A 394 20.46 5.02 -23.53
C HIS A 394 19.00 4.97 -23.05
N LEU A 395 18.70 5.56 -21.90
CA LEU A 395 17.37 5.51 -21.28
C LEU A 395 16.32 6.20 -22.16
N ALA A 396 15.14 5.60 -22.24
CA ALA A 396 14.05 6.04 -23.12
C ALA A 396 12.73 6.20 -22.32
N PRO A 397 12.65 7.15 -21.37
CA PRO A 397 11.47 7.29 -20.53
C PRO A 397 10.23 7.70 -21.34
N ARG A 398 9.11 7.02 -21.08
CA ARG A 398 7.77 7.49 -21.44
C ARG A 398 7.32 8.52 -20.42
N LEU A 399 6.63 9.55 -20.88
CA LEU A 399 5.95 10.57 -20.08
C LEU A 399 4.50 10.63 -20.57
N TRP A 400 3.54 10.66 -19.65
CA TRP A 400 2.13 10.94 -19.91
C TRP A 400 1.81 12.37 -19.46
N VAL A 401 0.90 13.03 -20.17
CA VAL A 401 0.52 14.44 -19.99
C VAL A 401 -0.98 14.61 -20.22
N GLY A 402 -1.54 15.77 -19.88
CA GLY A 402 -2.95 16.09 -20.10
C GLY A 402 -3.43 15.92 -21.55
N GLU A 403 -4.74 15.73 -21.74
CA GLU A 403 -5.32 15.49 -23.07
C GLU A 403 -5.03 16.64 -24.06
N GLY A 404 -4.68 16.28 -25.30
CA GLY A 404 -4.24 17.21 -26.33
C GLY A 404 -2.86 17.85 -26.10
N ALA A 405 -2.23 17.67 -24.93
CA ALA A 405 -0.92 18.22 -24.65
C ALA A 405 0.20 17.49 -25.43
N THR A 406 1.30 18.20 -25.65
CA THR A 406 2.47 17.73 -26.41
C THR A 406 3.76 17.91 -25.61
N VAL A 407 4.74 17.03 -25.86
CA VAL A 407 5.99 16.97 -25.09
C VAL A 407 7.20 17.09 -26.02
N SER A 408 8.09 18.04 -25.73
CA SER A 408 9.33 18.27 -26.47
C SER A 408 10.55 18.34 -25.53
N PRO A 409 11.66 17.61 -25.78
CA PRO A 409 11.84 16.62 -26.83
C PRO A 409 10.88 15.42 -26.72
N ARG A 410 10.69 14.67 -27.80
CA ARG A 410 9.75 13.54 -27.82
C ARG A 410 10.12 12.47 -26.76
N PRO A 411 9.19 12.05 -25.89
CA PRO A 411 9.42 10.95 -24.93
C PRO A 411 9.51 9.59 -25.64
N GLY A 412 10.04 8.58 -24.94
CA GLY A 412 10.29 7.24 -25.50
C GLY A 412 11.47 7.16 -26.47
N VAL A 413 12.24 8.24 -26.63
CA VAL A 413 13.48 8.28 -27.43
C VAL A 413 14.69 8.10 -26.52
N ARG A 414 15.65 7.24 -26.91
CA ARG A 414 16.89 6.99 -26.16
C ARG A 414 17.71 8.27 -26.01
N ARG A 415 18.07 8.63 -24.78
CA ARG A 415 18.96 9.76 -24.44
C ARG A 415 19.86 9.37 -23.26
N ASP A 416 20.94 10.12 -23.08
CA ASP A 416 21.83 9.99 -21.92
C ASP A 416 21.25 10.72 -20.71
N PHE A 417 20.85 10.01 -19.67
CA PHE A 417 20.25 10.51 -18.44
C PHE A 417 21.22 10.57 -17.24
N ARG A 418 22.54 10.44 -17.46
CA ARG A 418 23.56 10.66 -16.41
C ARG A 418 23.65 12.11 -15.88
N ALA A 419 22.81 12.99 -16.39
CA ALA A 419 22.50 14.31 -15.86
C ALA A 419 21.02 14.62 -16.17
N PRO A 420 20.33 15.44 -15.35
CA PRO A 420 18.91 15.76 -15.55
C PRO A 420 18.60 16.30 -16.96
N ARG A 421 17.40 16.03 -17.45
CA ARG A 421 16.95 16.39 -18.80
C ARG A 421 15.67 17.20 -18.78
N THR A 422 15.77 18.39 -19.35
CA THR A 422 14.63 19.28 -19.55
C THR A 422 13.71 18.76 -20.65
N TYR A 423 12.41 18.85 -20.37
CA TYR A 423 11.29 18.69 -21.29
C TYR A 423 10.38 19.90 -21.16
N THR A 424 9.64 20.25 -22.21
CA THR A 424 8.56 21.23 -22.18
C THR A 424 7.27 20.53 -22.54
N VAL A 425 6.28 20.61 -21.65
CA VAL A 425 4.89 20.26 -21.92
C VAL A 425 4.21 21.51 -22.49
N THR A 426 3.50 21.36 -23.60
CA THR A 426 2.63 22.40 -24.18
C THR A 426 1.22 21.83 -24.23
N ALA A 427 0.34 22.39 -23.40
CA ALA A 427 -1.06 22.04 -23.23
C ALA A 427 -1.92 22.39 -24.45
N ALA A 428 -3.14 21.84 -24.50
CA ALA A 428 -4.08 22.08 -25.59
C ALA A 428 -4.55 23.54 -25.72
N ASP A 429 -4.57 24.29 -24.61
CA ASP A 429 -4.84 25.75 -24.56
C ASP A 429 -3.63 26.61 -24.95
N GLY A 430 -2.47 26.00 -25.18
CA GLY A 430 -1.20 26.68 -25.44
C GLY A 430 -0.37 27.01 -24.20
N THR A 431 -0.84 26.68 -22.98
CA THR A 431 -0.07 26.82 -21.74
C THR A 431 1.21 25.97 -21.80
N ARG A 432 2.34 26.52 -21.37
CA ARG A 432 3.66 25.85 -21.46
C ARG A 432 4.29 25.73 -20.08
N ARG A 433 4.68 24.51 -19.70
CA ARG A 433 5.46 24.23 -18.49
C ARG A 433 6.77 23.52 -18.83
N THR A 434 7.85 23.96 -18.20
CA THR A 434 9.15 23.29 -18.25
C THR A 434 9.24 22.28 -17.12
N TRP A 435 9.71 21.08 -17.45
CA TRP A 435 9.84 19.94 -16.55
C TRP A 435 11.26 19.41 -16.54
N THR A 436 11.77 19.02 -15.37
CA THR A 436 13.08 18.39 -15.20
C THR A 436 12.91 16.90 -14.92
N VAL A 437 13.35 16.04 -15.84
CA VAL A 437 13.31 14.59 -15.69
C VAL A 437 14.70 14.08 -15.31
N GLU A 438 14.79 13.39 -14.18
CA GLU A 438 16.02 12.91 -13.56
C GLU A 438 15.94 11.39 -13.32
N ALA A 439 17.03 10.66 -13.60
CA ALA A 439 17.08 9.21 -13.43
C ALA A 439 18.19 8.87 -12.44
N VAL A 440 17.82 8.26 -11.32
CA VAL A 440 18.65 8.24 -10.11
C VAL A 440 19.02 6.80 -9.73
N PRO A 441 20.31 6.40 -9.81
CA PRO A 441 20.77 5.06 -9.41
C PRO A 441 20.55 4.84 -7.90
N THR A 442 19.46 4.17 -7.56
CA THR A 442 18.89 4.16 -6.21
C THR A 442 19.50 3.03 -5.38
N ARG A 443 20.46 3.36 -4.51
CA ARG A 443 21.18 2.40 -3.66
C ARG A 443 20.62 2.29 -2.26
N SER A 444 19.91 3.31 -1.78
CA SER A 444 19.05 3.17 -0.60
C SER A 444 17.87 2.21 -0.90
N PRO A 445 17.37 1.43 0.08
CA PRO A 445 17.91 1.28 1.43
C PRO A 445 19.24 0.50 1.43
N VAL A 446 20.10 0.79 2.42
CA VAL A 446 21.42 0.15 2.52
C VAL A 446 21.35 -1.26 3.13
N LEU A 447 20.28 -1.55 3.88
CA LEU A 447 19.98 -2.88 4.40
C LEU A 447 18.92 -3.57 3.51
N PRO A 448 19.08 -4.85 3.17
CA PRO A 448 18.15 -5.56 2.28
C PRO A 448 16.91 -6.05 3.03
N GLY A 449 15.92 -5.18 3.20
CA GLY A 449 14.62 -5.52 3.80
C GLY A 449 13.94 -4.32 4.46
N LEU A 450 12.85 -4.60 5.17
CA LEU A 450 12.19 -3.63 6.04
C LEU A 450 12.89 -3.64 7.41
N TYR A 451 13.68 -2.60 7.64
CA TYR A 451 14.52 -2.41 8.81
C TYR A 451 14.42 -0.96 9.22
N ALA A 452 14.02 -0.74 10.46
CA ALA A 452 13.74 0.57 11.02
C ALA A 452 14.61 0.84 12.25
N ASP A 453 14.41 2.00 12.84
CA ASP A 453 14.98 2.41 14.13
C ASP A 453 16.48 2.03 14.31
N PRO A 454 17.38 2.47 13.42
CA PRO A 454 18.76 1.97 13.37
C PRO A 454 19.68 2.69 14.37
N ASP A 455 20.34 1.95 15.27
CA ASP A 455 21.53 2.41 15.99
C ASP A 455 22.82 1.98 15.26
N VAL A 456 23.65 2.95 14.89
CA VAL A 456 24.93 2.76 14.21
C VAL A 456 26.09 3.05 15.15
N ARG A 457 27.05 2.14 15.22
CA ARG A 457 28.32 2.33 15.95
C ARG A 457 29.52 1.91 15.12
N TYR A 458 30.70 2.36 15.50
CA TYR A 458 31.96 1.78 15.03
C TYR A 458 32.59 0.93 16.14
N LEU A 459 32.61 -0.39 15.95
CA LEU A 459 33.07 -1.41 16.90
C LEU A 459 33.94 -2.43 16.17
N ASP A 460 35.01 -2.93 16.81
CA ASP A 460 35.94 -3.94 16.25
C ASP A 460 36.52 -3.60 14.86
N GLY A 461 36.72 -2.31 14.59
CA GLY A 461 37.23 -1.84 13.31
C GLY A 461 36.22 -1.87 12.16
N ARG A 462 34.92 -2.02 12.45
CA ARG A 462 33.80 -2.03 11.50
C ARG A 462 32.71 -1.06 11.95
N TYR A 463 31.90 -0.61 11.00
CA TYR A 463 30.59 -0.06 11.31
C TYR A 463 29.60 -1.21 11.57
N TRP A 464 28.71 -1.03 12.53
CA TRP A 464 27.61 -1.95 12.85
C TRP A 464 26.30 -1.17 12.88
N ILE A 465 25.23 -1.76 12.34
CA ILE A 465 23.85 -1.27 12.48
C ILE A 465 23.02 -2.36 13.15
N TYR A 466 22.23 -1.95 14.15
CA TYR A 466 21.23 -2.76 14.81
C TYR A 466 19.86 -2.09 14.58
N PRO A 467 18.93 -2.72 13.85
CA PRO A 467 17.61 -2.17 13.58
C PRO A 467 16.46 -2.97 14.23
N THR A 468 15.29 -2.32 14.35
CA THR A 468 14.00 -3.01 14.42
C THR A 468 13.78 -3.82 13.14
N THR A 469 13.31 -5.08 13.26
CA THR A 469 12.77 -5.81 12.09
C THR A 469 11.33 -5.35 11.86
N ASP A 470 11.09 -4.63 10.76
CA ASP A 470 9.83 -3.91 10.49
C ASP A 470 8.95 -4.66 9.48
N GLY A 471 7.78 -4.13 9.12
CA GLY A 471 6.83 -4.77 8.19
C GLY A 471 5.82 -5.73 8.84
N PHE A 472 5.52 -5.56 10.13
CA PHE A 472 4.56 -6.37 10.87
C PHE A 472 3.33 -5.54 11.30
N PRO A 473 2.10 -6.12 11.24
CA PRO A 473 0.90 -5.45 11.74
C PRO A 473 1.06 -4.95 13.18
N GLY A 474 0.82 -3.66 13.41
CA GLY A 474 0.97 -3.03 14.72
C GLY A 474 2.39 -3.05 15.29
N TRP A 475 3.42 -3.13 14.43
CA TRP A 475 4.83 -3.30 14.79
C TRP A 475 5.11 -4.56 15.65
N GLY A 476 4.30 -5.61 15.51
CA GLY A 476 4.36 -6.84 16.33
C GLY A 476 5.57 -7.76 16.10
N GLY A 477 6.72 -7.24 15.68
CA GLY A 477 7.95 -8.01 15.51
C GLY A 477 8.54 -8.47 16.86
N THR A 478 9.27 -9.60 16.84
CA THR A 478 9.91 -10.19 18.04
C THR A 478 11.45 -10.19 17.99
N ARG A 479 12.04 -9.86 16.84
CA ARG A 479 13.45 -10.16 16.52
C ARG A 479 14.31 -8.93 16.27
N PHE A 480 15.49 -8.93 16.89
CA PHE A 480 16.59 -8.03 16.56
C PHE A 480 17.64 -8.74 15.69
N LYS A 481 18.35 -7.94 14.90
CA LYS A 481 19.43 -8.41 14.01
C LYS A 481 20.64 -7.47 14.11
N ALA A 482 21.80 -7.94 13.64
CA ALA A 482 22.99 -7.11 13.47
C ALA A 482 23.48 -7.15 12.02
N PHE A 483 23.94 -6.00 11.53
CA PHE A 483 24.61 -5.85 10.24
C PHE A 483 25.96 -5.18 10.44
N SER A 484 27.02 -5.62 9.74
CA SER A 484 28.33 -4.96 9.80
C SER A 484 28.89 -4.56 8.43
N SER A 485 29.52 -3.41 8.33
CA SER A 485 30.21 -2.91 7.13
C SER A 485 31.63 -2.44 7.42
N LYS A 486 32.45 -2.34 6.37
CA LYS A 486 33.77 -1.67 6.41
C LYS A 486 33.74 -0.25 5.85
N ASP A 487 32.67 0.13 5.15
CA ASP A 487 32.63 1.29 4.27
C ASP A 487 31.25 1.99 4.18
N LEU A 488 30.34 1.68 5.12
CA LEU A 488 28.93 2.10 5.20
C LEU A 488 28.02 1.69 4.00
N VAL A 489 28.54 0.99 3.00
CA VAL A 489 27.78 0.62 1.79
C VAL A 489 27.60 -0.89 1.66
N HIS A 490 28.64 -1.68 1.92
CA HIS A 490 28.58 -3.13 1.80
C HIS A 490 28.35 -3.76 3.18
N TRP A 491 27.12 -4.21 3.44
CA TRP A 491 26.69 -4.76 4.72
C TRP A 491 26.68 -6.30 4.72
N THR A 492 27.19 -6.87 5.81
CA THR A 492 27.10 -8.30 6.14
C THR A 492 26.00 -8.50 7.17
N ASP A 493 24.98 -9.29 6.85
CA ASP A 493 23.94 -9.74 7.77
C ASP A 493 24.47 -10.85 8.68
N HIS A 494 24.27 -10.73 10.00
CA HIS A 494 24.69 -11.72 11.00
C HIS A 494 23.53 -12.60 11.51
N GLY A 495 22.31 -12.41 11.00
CA GLY A 495 21.13 -13.16 11.43
C GLY A 495 20.42 -12.53 12.63
N VAL A 496 19.65 -13.35 13.36
CA VAL A 496 18.94 -12.95 14.58
C VAL A 496 19.93 -13.00 15.74
N ILE A 497 19.96 -11.93 16.54
CA ILE A 497 20.89 -11.78 17.68
C ILE A 497 20.18 -11.88 19.05
N LEU A 498 18.85 -11.70 19.06
CA LEU A 498 17.94 -11.79 20.19
C LEU A 498 16.49 -11.95 19.67
N ASP A 499 15.72 -12.88 20.24
CA ASP A 499 14.28 -13.12 19.94
C ASP A 499 13.45 -13.05 21.24
N LEU A 500 12.42 -12.19 21.27
CA LEU A 500 11.54 -12.01 22.43
C LEU A 500 10.65 -13.24 22.65
N GLY A 501 10.58 -13.71 23.91
CA GLY A 501 9.96 -14.99 24.28
C GLY A 501 11.00 -16.11 24.48
N PRO A 502 11.77 -16.54 23.44
CA PRO A 502 12.85 -17.51 23.61
C PRO A 502 14.00 -17.02 24.49
N ASP A 503 14.51 -15.81 24.25
CA ASP A 503 15.73 -15.29 24.90
C ASP A 503 15.42 -14.28 26.02
N VAL A 504 14.19 -13.77 26.06
CA VAL A 504 13.71 -12.74 27.01
C VAL A 504 12.42 -13.23 27.67
N SER A 505 12.46 -13.44 28.99
CA SER A 505 11.41 -14.15 29.73
C SER A 505 10.22 -13.30 30.20
N TRP A 506 10.25 -11.98 29.97
CA TRP A 506 9.29 -11.01 30.50
C TRP A 506 8.53 -10.21 29.44
N ALA A 507 8.82 -10.45 28.15
CA ALA A 507 8.10 -9.88 27.01
C ALA A 507 8.26 -10.80 25.79
N ASP A 508 7.20 -10.95 24.98
CA ASP A 508 7.17 -11.88 23.83
C ASP A 508 6.95 -11.18 22.46
N ARG A 509 6.86 -9.84 22.45
CA ARG A 509 6.51 -9.06 21.26
C ARG A 509 6.93 -7.59 21.38
N ASN A 510 6.82 -6.86 20.27
CA ASN A 510 7.12 -5.43 20.15
C ASN A 510 8.61 -5.14 20.41
N ALA A 511 9.47 -5.87 19.71
CA ALA A 511 10.92 -5.70 19.65
C ALA A 511 11.28 -4.45 18.83
N TRP A 512 11.52 -3.33 19.50
CA TRP A 512 11.73 -2.02 18.88
C TRP A 512 13.04 -1.36 19.30
N ALA A 513 13.53 -0.44 18.46
CA ALA A 513 14.52 0.59 18.75
C ALA A 513 15.67 0.14 19.65
N PRO A 514 16.61 -0.65 19.13
CA PRO A 514 17.77 -1.09 19.89
C PRO A 514 18.86 -0.01 19.95
N ALA A 515 19.75 -0.11 20.94
CA ALA A 515 21.03 0.59 20.94
C ALA A 515 22.14 -0.29 21.53
N ILE A 516 23.37 -0.10 21.05
CA ILE A 516 24.53 -0.89 21.47
C ILE A 516 25.59 0.00 22.15
N ALA A 517 26.19 -0.53 23.22
CA ALA A 517 27.40 0.01 23.82
C ALA A 517 28.46 -1.10 24.01
N GLU A 518 29.71 -0.70 24.19
CA GLU A 518 30.82 -1.59 24.55
C GLU A 518 31.51 -1.01 25.80
N ARG A 519 31.90 -1.88 26.73
CA ARG A 519 32.80 -1.56 27.84
C ARG A 519 33.62 -2.80 28.19
N ASP A 520 34.93 -2.63 28.29
CA ASP A 520 35.92 -3.66 28.68
C ASP A 520 35.81 -4.98 27.89
N GLY A 521 35.43 -4.90 26.62
CA GLY A 521 35.23 -6.04 25.71
C GLY A 521 33.87 -6.73 25.83
N THR A 522 32.98 -6.23 26.70
CA THR A 522 31.59 -6.70 26.81
C THR A 522 30.65 -5.78 26.03
N TYR A 523 29.73 -6.36 25.28
CA TYR A 523 28.76 -5.65 24.45
C TYR A 523 27.41 -5.63 25.15
N TYR A 524 26.83 -4.43 25.30
CA TYR A 524 25.58 -4.17 26.02
C TYR A 524 24.51 -3.70 25.03
N PHE A 525 23.56 -4.59 24.73
CA PHE A 525 22.48 -4.37 23.79
C PHE A 525 21.20 -3.98 24.56
N TYR A 526 20.83 -2.71 24.47
CA TYR A 526 19.61 -2.16 25.03
C TYR A 526 18.50 -2.25 23.98
N PHE A 527 17.28 -2.53 24.41
CA PHE A 527 16.17 -2.76 23.48
C PHE A 527 14.82 -2.41 24.12
N CYS A 528 13.86 -1.97 23.31
CA CYS A 528 12.46 -1.91 23.74
C CYS A 528 11.77 -3.26 23.51
N ALA A 529 11.01 -3.71 24.51
CA ALA A 529 10.05 -4.80 24.43
C ALA A 529 8.78 -4.43 25.20
N GLU A 530 7.61 -4.52 24.56
CA GLU A 530 6.30 -4.14 25.13
C GLU A 530 6.23 -2.72 25.75
N GLN A 531 6.95 -1.72 25.23
CA GLN A 531 7.10 -0.38 25.81
C GLN A 531 7.82 -0.38 27.18
N GLN A 532 8.84 -1.23 27.31
CA GLN A 532 9.76 -1.34 28.45
C GLN A 532 11.18 -1.53 27.92
N ILE A 533 12.19 -1.09 28.64
CA ILE A 533 13.59 -1.18 28.18
C ILE A 533 14.31 -2.32 28.89
N GLY A 534 14.85 -3.26 28.11
CA GLY A 534 15.74 -4.31 28.56
C GLY A 534 17.22 -4.00 28.28
N VAL A 535 18.11 -4.82 28.83
CA VAL A 535 19.53 -4.86 28.45
C VAL A 535 20.01 -6.31 28.43
N ALA A 536 20.71 -6.69 27.36
CA ALA A 536 21.28 -8.00 27.14
C ALA A 536 22.78 -7.88 26.86
N VAL A 537 23.56 -8.93 27.16
CA VAL A 537 25.03 -8.92 27.06
C VAL A 537 25.58 -10.00 26.13
N ALA A 538 26.72 -9.73 25.50
CA ALA A 538 27.49 -10.67 24.70
C ALA A 538 29.00 -10.37 24.71
N ASP A 539 29.83 -11.38 24.42
CA ASP A 539 31.29 -11.26 24.19
C ASP A 539 31.63 -10.82 22.74
N SER A 540 30.63 -10.40 21.95
CA SER A 540 30.75 -10.13 20.52
C SER A 540 29.65 -9.16 20.05
N PRO A 541 29.94 -8.21 19.14
CA PRO A 541 28.92 -7.34 18.54
C PRO A 541 27.94 -8.10 17.63
N ALA A 542 28.30 -9.30 17.17
CA ALA A 542 27.37 -10.18 16.44
C ALA A 542 26.46 -11.00 17.37
N GLY A 543 26.56 -10.85 18.70
CA GLY A 543 25.87 -11.70 19.66
C GLY A 543 26.39 -13.16 19.65
N PRO A 544 25.56 -14.15 20.05
CA PRO A 544 24.19 -13.98 20.53
C PRO A 544 24.15 -13.22 21.86
N PHE A 545 23.10 -12.41 22.07
CA PHE A 545 22.92 -11.66 23.31
C PHE A 545 22.04 -12.44 24.30
N THR A 546 22.32 -12.32 25.60
CA THR A 546 21.55 -12.93 26.69
C THR A 546 21.01 -11.85 27.62
N ASP A 547 19.72 -11.89 27.98
CA ASP A 547 19.12 -10.96 28.96
C ASP A 547 19.95 -10.94 30.27
N ALA A 548 20.48 -9.76 30.61
CA ALA A 548 21.40 -9.61 31.74
C ALA A 548 20.68 -9.54 33.11
N LEU A 549 19.36 -9.34 33.11
CA LEU A 549 18.58 -9.02 34.30
C LEU A 549 17.41 -9.98 34.56
N GLY A 550 16.86 -10.63 33.53
CA GLY A 550 15.63 -11.43 33.59
C GLY A 550 14.37 -10.60 33.85
N LYS A 551 14.45 -9.29 33.61
CA LYS A 551 13.41 -8.27 33.85
C LYS A 551 13.76 -6.99 33.06
N PRO A 552 12.84 -6.03 32.89
CA PRO A 552 13.19 -4.70 32.39
C PRO A 552 14.25 -3.99 33.26
N LEU A 553 15.15 -3.27 32.60
CA LEU A 553 15.98 -2.22 33.19
C LEU A 553 15.13 -0.97 33.51
N ILE A 554 14.15 -0.65 32.65
CA ILE A 554 13.16 0.41 32.87
C ILE A 554 11.76 -0.14 32.61
N GLY A 555 10.92 -0.19 33.66
CA GLY A 555 9.57 -0.76 33.59
C GLY A 555 8.54 0.19 32.99
N LYS A 556 7.50 -0.37 32.34
CA LYS A 556 6.51 0.34 31.51
C LYS A 556 5.95 1.66 32.06
N THR A 557 5.71 1.70 33.36
CA THR A 557 5.04 2.81 34.07
C THR A 557 5.95 3.46 35.11
N GLN A 558 7.27 3.40 34.91
CA GLN A 558 8.26 3.90 35.87
C GLN A 558 8.43 5.43 35.82
N PHE A 559 8.19 6.03 34.66
CA PHE A 559 8.20 7.48 34.41
C PHE A 559 7.00 7.87 33.51
N SER A 560 6.83 9.15 33.19
CA SER A 560 5.80 9.63 32.27
C SER A 560 6.14 9.30 30.81
N GLY A 561 5.16 9.36 29.90
CA GLY A 561 5.36 8.96 28.50
C GLY A 561 5.46 7.45 28.33
N GLN A 562 6.13 6.98 27.27
CA GLN A 562 6.40 5.55 27.04
C GLN A 562 7.89 5.25 27.19
N MET A 563 8.23 4.10 27.79
CA MET A 563 9.62 3.69 27.98
C MET A 563 10.12 2.94 26.74
N ILE A 564 10.44 3.70 25.68
CA ILE A 564 10.94 3.20 24.39
C ILE A 564 12.24 3.93 23.99
N ASP A 565 12.80 3.55 22.85
CA ASP A 565 13.91 4.23 22.18
C ASP A 565 15.14 4.51 23.08
N PRO A 566 15.71 3.46 23.72
CA PRO A 566 16.98 3.58 24.42
C PRO A 566 18.11 4.01 23.47
N ALA A 567 18.95 4.94 23.90
CA ALA A 567 20.22 5.24 23.26
C ALA A 567 21.32 5.47 24.30
N VAL A 568 22.54 5.00 24.02
CA VAL A 568 23.67 5.16 24.95
C VAL A 568 24.73 6.07 24.34
N PHE A 569 25.28 6.96 25.15
CA PHE A 569 26.47 7.77 24.83
C PHE A 569 27.51 7.60 25.94
N THR A 570 28.77 7.38 25.57
CA THR A 570 29.90 7.32 26.51
C THR A 570 30.78 8.53 26.27
N ASP A 571 31.06 9.28 27.35
CA ASP A 571 31.83 10.52 27.30
C ASP A 571 33.34 10.26 27.37
N ASP A 572 34.15 11.29 27.11
CA ASP A 572 35.63 11.21 27.09
C ASP A 572 36.25 10.83 28.45
N ASP A 573 35.48 10.93 29.55
CA ASP A 573 35.88 10.51 30.89
C ASP A 573 35.51 9.05 31.23
N GLY A 574 34.82 8.36 30.31
CA GLY A 574 34.36 6.97 30.45
C GLY A 574 32.96 6.80 31.06
N GLN A 575 32.31 7.88 31.54
CA GLN A 575 30.94 7.81 32.04
C GLN A 575 29.97 7.59 30.87
N SER A 576 29.22 6.49 30.93
CA SER A 576 28.13 6.20 29.99
C SER A 576 26.80 6.75 30.50
N TYR A 577 25.97 7.20 29.58
CA TYR A 577 24.65 7.79 29.82
C TYR A 577 23.62 7.07 28.95
N LEU A 578 22.50 6.66 29.56
CA LEU A 578 21.35 6.10 28.87
C LEU A 578 20.28 7.20 28.71
N TYR A 579 19.82 7.38 27.48
CA TYR A 579 18.72 8.24 27.07
C TYR A 579 17.54 7.37 26.65
N TRP A 580 16.31 7.82 26.86
CA TRP A 580 15.12 7.11 26.38
C TRP A 580 13.87 7.99 26.40
N GLY A 581 12.79 7.48 25.77
CA GLY A 581 11.42 7.89 26.05
C GLY A 581 10.63 8.31 24.82
N ASN A 582 9.30 8.33 24.98
CA ASN A 582 8.35 8.89 24.02
C ASN A 582 7.38 9.85 24.71
N GLY A 583 7.19 11.05 24.15
CA GLY A 583 6.39 12.16 24.72
C GLY A 583 7.01 12.81 25.96
N HIS A 584 8.02 12.17 26.56
CA HIS A 584 8.96 12.72 27.53
C HIS A 584 10.34 12.13 27.21
N GLY A 585 11.37 12.97 27.19
CA GLY A 585 12.76 12.57 26.98
C GLY A 585 13.53 12.53 28.30
N TYR A 586 14.18 11.41 28.58
CA TYR A 586 14.93 11.19 29.82
C TYR A 586 16.41 10.92 29.57
N VAL A 587 17.25 11.21 30.56
CA VAL A 587 18.64 10.79 30.62
C VAL A 587 19.05 10.37 32.03
N VAL A 588 19.92 9.36 32.14
CA VAL A 588 20.59 8.99 33.38
C VAL A 588 22.05 8.55 33.13
N PRO A 589 23.02 8.94 33.97
CA PRO A 589 24.31 8.28 34.01
C PRO A 589 24.15 6.83 34.50
N LEU A 590 24.66 5.88 33.71
CA LEU A 590 24.74 4.47 34.08
C LEU A 590 25.79 4.25 35.18
N ASN A 591 25.68 3.13 35.89
CA ASN A 591 26.73 2.64 36.77
C ASN A 591 27.85 1.94 35.96
N ASP A 592 28.94 1.58 36.63
CA ASP A 592 30.10 0.93 36.01
C ASP A 592 29.73 -0.42 35.35
N ASP A 593 28.69 -1.10 35.85
CA ASP A 593 28.17 -2.38 35.37
C ASP A 593 27.40 -2.30 34.03
N MET A 594 27.06 -1.10 33.54
CA MET A 594 26.22 -0.83 32.37
C MET A 594 24.77 -1.38 32.42
N VAL A 595 24.40 -2.11 33.48
CA VAL A 595 23.10 -2.79 33.63
C VAL A 595 22.29 -2.28 34.84
N SER A 596 22.77 -1.22 35.50
CA SER A 596 22.02 -0.50 36.53
C SER A 596 22.28 1.01 36.51
N PHE A 597 21.38 1.77 37.15
CA PHE A 597 21.51 3.21 37.38
C PHE A 597 20.82 3.59 38.70
N ASP A 598 21.17 4.76 39.24
CA ASP A 598 20.46 5.36 40.37
C ASP A 598 19.25 6.16 39.85
N ALA A 599 18.05 5.69 40.16
CA ALA A 599 16.79 6.33 39.73
C ALA A 599 16.62 7.78 40.25
N SER A 600 17.34 8.19 41.28
CA SER A 600 17.34 9.59 41.77
C SER A 600 18.21 10.54 40.95
N ARG A 601 19.08 10.01 40.05
CA ARG A 601 19.91 10.78 39.11
C ARG A 601 19.25 10.99 37.75
N VAL A 602 18.07 10.40 37.51
CA VAL A 602 17.31 10.55 36.27
C VAL A 602 16.87 12.00 36.10
N LYS A 603 17.06 12.55 34.90
CA LYS A 603 16.56 13.87 34.52
C LYS A 603 15.55 13.74 33.39
N ASP A 604 14.42 14.41 33.55
CA ASP A 604 13.60 14.85 32.41
C ASP A 604 14.37 15.97 31.69
N ILE A 605 14.53 15.83 30.37
CA ILE A 605 15.25 16.75 29.48
C ILE A 605 14.42 17.12 28.25
N THR A 606 13.10 16.86 28.29
CA THR A 606 12.15 16.93 27.16
C THR A 606 12.22 18.27 26.41
N PRO A 607 12.66 18.28 25.13
CA PRO A 607 12.52 19.40 24.19
C PRO A 607 11.05 19.73 23.85
N GLY A 608 10.81 20.84 23.16
CA GLY A 608 9.47 21.35 22.83
C GLY A 608 8.50 20.34 22.22
N ASP A 609 8.75 19.90 20.99
CA ASP A 609 7.87 19.01 20.21
C ASP A 609 8.41 17.55 20.17
N PHE A 610 9.11 17.15 21.23
CA PHE A 610 9.76 15.83 21.36
C PHE A 610 8.78 14.67 21.18
N ARG A 611 9.01 13.85 20.15
CA ARG A 611 8.34 12.55 20.00
C ARG A 611 9.13 11.44 20.68
N GLU A 612 10.24 11.00 20.08
CA GLU A 612 10.97 9.75 20.38
C GLU A 612 12.38 9.77 19.74
N GLY A 613 13.06 8.63 19.58
CA GLY A 613 14.30 8.53 18.79
C GLY A 613 15.49 9.37 19.27
N SER A 614 15.75 9.37 20.59
CA SER A 614 16.85 10.12 21.20
C SER A 614 18.23 9.65 20.72
N PHE A 615 19.13 10.59 20.39
CA PHE A 615 20.54 10.29 20.09
C PHE A 615 21.48 11.41 20.58
N VAL A 616 22.72 11.07 20.96
CA VAL A 616 23.72 12.05 21.42
C VAL A 616 25.09 11.79 20.80
N VAL A 617 25.73 12.84 20.27
CA VAL A 617 27.17 12.86 19.93
C VAL A 617 27.87 14.05 20.58
N LYS A 618 29.20 14.00 20.62
CA LYS A 618 30.07 15.07 21.11
C LYS A 618 31.07 15.45 20.02
N ARG A 619 31.25 16.75 19.79
CA ARG A 619 32.22 17.31 18.82
C ARG A 619 32.76 18.64 19.33
N ASP A 620 34.07 18.81 19.34
CA ASP A 620 34.79 19.99 19.85
C ASP A 620 34.36 20.45 21.27
N GLY A 621 34.01 19.49 22.14
CA GLY A 621 33.55 19.77 23.51
C GLY A 621 32.08 20.18 23.64
N THR A 622 31.37 20.36 22.53
CA THR A 622 29.91 20.58 22.48
C THR A 622 29.19 19.24 22.37
N TYR A 623 28.07 19.09 23.08
CA TYR A 623 27.19 17.92 22.99
C TYR A 623 25.99 18.28 22.11
N TYR A 624 25.60 17.35 21.25
CA TYR A 624 24.50 17.49 20.30
C TYR A 624 23.47 16.42 20.66
N PHE A 625 22.34 16.86 21.22
CA PHE A 625 21.20 16.00 21.50
C PHE A 625 20.22 16.13 20.35
N MET A 626 19.82 14.99 19.79
CA MET A 626 18.95 14.88 18.64
C MET A 626 17.77 13.98 19.01
N TRP A 627 16.60 14.23 18.41
CA TRP A 627 15.39 13.46 18.63
C TRP A 627 14.51 13.52 17.39
N SER A 628 13.52 12.63 17.30
CA SER A 628 12.49 12.72 16.27
C SER A 628 11.24 13.45 16.76
N GLU A 629 10.55 14.07 15.81
CA GLU A 629 9.29 14.82 15.99
C GLU A 629 8.23 14.26 15.00
N ASP A 630 6.95 14.55 15.25
CA ASP A 630 5.76 13.88 14.65
C ASP A 630 5.60 12.39 15.01
N ASP A 631 4.50 11.74 14.60
CA ASP A 631 4.28 10.30 14.75
C ASP A 631 5.00 9.52 13.64
N THR A 632 5.59 8.33 13.91
CA THR A 632 6.31 7.54 12.88
C THR A 632 5.45 7.09 11.68
N ARG A 633 4.11 7.25 11.71
CA ARG A 633 3.21 7.08 10.54
C ARG A 633 2.92 8.37 9.77
N SER A 634 3.41 9.51 10.24
CA SER A 634 3.36 10.77 9.50
C SER A 634 4.41 10.77 8.39
N GLU A 635 4.05 11.25 7.20
CA GLU A 635 5.06 11.52 6.18
C GLU A 635 6.00 12.67 6.58
N ASP A 636 5.59 13.51 7.54
CA ASP A 636 6.36 14.58 8.17
C ASP A 636 7.26 14.11 9.34
N TYR A 637 7.28 12.81 9.67
CA TYR A 637 8.19 12.27 10.69
C TYR A 637 9.64 12.65 10.37
N HIS A 638 10.29 13.36 11.29
CA HIS A 638 11.54 14.08 11.01
C HIS A 638 12.49 14.08 12.21
N VAL A 639 13.66 14.74 12.11
CA VAL A 639 14.66 14.81 13.19
C VAL A 639 15.03 16.26 13.49
N ALA A 640 15.01 16.63 14.78
CA ALA A 640 15.45 17.92 15.31
C ALA A 640 16.64 17.78 16.27
N TYR A 641 17.31 18.89 16.59
CA TYR A 641 18.45 18.90 17.52
C TYR A 641 18.59 20.14 18.40
N ALA A 642 19.37 19.96 19.47
CA ALA A 642 19.81 20.96 20.41
C ALA A 642 21.31 20.78 20.74
N THR A 643 21.96 21.86 21.16
CA THR A 643 23.35 21.85 21.65
C THR A 643 23.41 22.10 23.15
N GLY A 644 24.29 21.42 23.88
CA GLY A 644 24.47 21.60 25.32
C GLY A 644 25.95 21.55 25.76
N PRO A 645 26.26 22.04 26.97
CA PRO A 645 27.61 22.04 27.55
C PRO A 645 27.95 20.75 28.33
N SER A 646 27.00 19.82 28.46
CA SER A 646 27.17 18.54 29.13
C SER A 646 26.20 17.51 28.51
N PRO A 647 26.42 16.19 28.70
CA PRO A 647 25.49 15.15 28.27
C PRO A 647 24.13 15.22 29.00
N LEU A 648 24.04 16.01 30.07
CA LEU A 648 22.83 16.26 30.85
C LEU A 648 22.23 17.66 30.59
N GLY A 649 22.56 18.28 29.45
CA GLY A 649 22.14 19.65 29.11
C GLY A 649 22.81 20.73 30.00
N PRO A 650 22.13 21.88 30.23
CA PRO A 650 20.86 22.27 29.62
C PRO A 650 20.99 22.37 28.09
N TRP A 651 19.92 22.00 27.40
CA TRP A 651 19.87 21.98 25.94
C TRP A 651 19.39 23.33 25.39
N THR A 652 20.04 23.78 24.32
CA THR A 652 19.61 24.94 23.52
C THR A 652 19.21 24.43 22.13
N GLU A 653 17.90 24.40 21.86
CA GLU A 653 17.31 23.97 20.59
C GLU A 653 17.87 24.77 19.40
N ARG A 654 18.01 24.09 18.26
CA ARG A 654 18.60 24.63 17.03
C ARG A 654 17.71 24.44 15.79
N GLY A 655 16.84 23.43 15.79
CA GLY A 655 15.84 23.17 14.74
C GLY A 655 16.00 21.79 14.08
N THR A 656 15.36 21.60 12.93
CA THR A 656 15.36 20.38 12.12
C THR A 656 16.74 20.10 11.47
N ILE A 657 17.24 18.86 11.54
CA ILE A 657 18.42 18.40 10.78
C ILE A 657 18.08 17.53 9.57
N LEU A 658 16.94 16.85 9.57
CA LEU A 658 16.54 15.91 8.52
C LEU A 658 15.02 15.89 8.43
N SER A 659 14.48 16.00 7.22
CA SER A 659 13.04 16.00 6.95
C SER A 659 12.72 15.41 5.57
N LYS A 660 11.42 15.17 5.32
CA LYS A 660 10.92 14.56 4.09
C LYS A 660 11.35 15.33 2.84
N ARG A 661 11.53 14.60 1.74
CA ARG A 661 11.89 15.13 0.42
C ARG A 661 10.93 14.60 -0.65
N PRO A 662 9.71 15.16 -0.74
CA PRO A 662 8.62 14.56 -1.52
C PRO A 662 8.91 14.53 -3.02
N GLU A 663 9.73 15.42 -3.56
CA GLU A 663 10.08 15.44 -4.99
C GLU A 663 11.03 14.31 -5.42
N TYR A 664 11.53 13.53 -4.46
CA TYR A 664 12.22 12.24 -4.65
C TYR A 664 11.45 11.04 -4.07
N GLY A 665 10.25 11.25 -3.52
CA GLY A 665 9.43 10.20 -2.89
C GLY A 665 9.98 9.71 -1.55
N ILE A 666 10.79 10.53 -0.88
CA ILE A 666 11.37 10.24 0.43
C ILE A 666 10.45 10.85 1.49
N LEU A 667 9.80 10.02 2.30
CA LEU A 667 8.81 10.41 3.31
C LEU A 667 9.13 9.76 4.66
N GLY A 668 8.71 10.38 5.77
CA GLY A 668 8.83 9.84 7.13
C GLY A 668 10.27 9.57 7.58
N THR A 669 11.16 10.54 7.38
CA THR A 669 12.61 10.46 7.64
C THR A 669 12.96 10.72 9.12
N GLY A 670 12.62 9.80 10.01
CA GLY A 670 12.92 9.89 11.45
C GLY A 670 13.57 8.62 12.02
N HIS A 671 13.72 8.60 13.35
CA HIS A 671 14.55 7.70 14.17
C HIS A 671 15.92 7.36 13.57
N HIS A 672 16.97 7.83 14.23
CA HIS A 672 18.28 7.97 13.62
C HIS A 672 19.42 7.74 14.63
N SER A 673 20.61 7.57 14.08
CA SER A 673 21.87 7.54 14.81
C SER A 673 22.99 8.13 13.95
N VAL A 674 24.08 8.57 14.57
CA VAL A 674 25.14 9.36 13.92
C VAL A 674 26.52 8.79 14.27
N VAL A 675 27.38 8.64 13.26
CA VAL A 675 28.75 8.12 13.41
C VAL A 675 29.73 8.89 12.52
N ASN A 676 30.96 9.10 13.01
CA ASN A 676 32.06 9.63 12.21
C ASN A 676 32.97 8.52 11.65
N THR A 677 33.75 8.85 10.63
CA THR A 677 34.91 8.04 10.26
C THR A 677 35.97 8.14 11.36
N PRO A 678 36.42 7.05 11.99
CA PRO A 678 37.30 7.12 13.15
C PRO A 678 38.63 7.82 12.86
N GLY A 679 38.92 8.85 13.65
CA GLY A 679 40.09 9.72 13.45
C GLY A 679 39.91 10.83 12.41
N THR A 680 38.71 11.01 11.86
CA THR A 680 38.34 12.16 11.01
C THR A 680 37.05 12.83 11.51
N ASP A 681 36.74 13.98 10.91
CA ASP A 681 35.53 14.77 11.13
C ASP A 681 34.49 14.55 10.00
N ASP A 682 34.52 13.38 9.35
CA ASP A 682 33.56 12.98 8.32
C ASP A 682 32.39 12.22 8.96
N TRP A 683 31.26 12.91 9.15
CA TRP A 683 30.06 12.38 9.82
C TRP A 683 29.00 11.87 8.85
N TYR A 684 28.24 10.89 9.33
CA TYR A 684 27.14 10.25 8.62
C TYR A 684 25.95 10.06 9.55
N ILE A 685 24.75 10.29 9.04
CA ILE A 685 23.50 9.96 9.71
C ILE A 685 22.94 8.68 9.08
N VAL A 686 22.57 7.73 9.94
CA VAL A 686 21.85 6.51 9.59
C VAL A 686 20.45 6.66 10.14
N TYR A 687 19.44 6.52 9.30
CA TYR A 687 18.05 6.83 9.64
C TYR A 687 17.10 5.93 8.85
N HIS A 688 15.85 5.79 9.30
CA HIS A 688 14.83 5.12 8.50
C HIS A 688 13.97 6.12 7.71
N ARG A 689 13.33 5.61 6.66
CA ARG A 689 12.26 6.31 5.95
C ARG A 689 11.16 5.33 5.55
N PHE A 690 10.05 5.81 5.00
CA PHE A 690 9.05 4.95 4.38
C PHE A 690 9.66 4.19 3.18
N ALA A 691 9.36 2.90 3.06
CA ALA A 691 9.85 2.06 1.98
C ALA A 691 9.49 2.63 0.59
N LEU A 692 10.41 2.52 -0.38
CA LEU A 692 10.15 3.02 -1.73
C LEU A 692 9.15 2.13 -2.49
N ASN A 693 8.01 2.73 -2.83
CA ASN A 693 6.97 2.16 -3.67
C ASN A 693 7.49 1.80 -5.08
N GLY A 694 7.21 0.59 -5.55
CA GLY A 694 7.71 0.10 -6.84
C GLY A 694 7.05 -1.18 -7.34
N PRO A 695 7.37 -1.63 -8.57
CA PRO A 695 6.87 -2.90 -9.09
C PRO A 695 7.25 -4.07 -8.16
N GLY A 696 6.26 -4.72 -7.57
CA GLY A 696 6.47 -5.77 -6.56
C GLY A 696 7.05 -5.28 -5.23
N ARG A 697 6.87 -3.99 -4.89
CA ARG A 697 7.31 -3.36 -3.63
C ARG A 697 6.23 -2.40 -3.12
N SER A 698 5.51 -2.79 -2.07
CA SER A 698 4.62 -1.87 -1.34
C SER A 698 5.41 -0.66 -0.83
N GLY A 699 4.85 0.53 -0.99
CA GLY A 699 5.37 1.74 -0.34
C GLY A 699 5.21 1.70 1.20
N GLY A 700 6.00 2.52 1.89
CA GLY A 700 5.94 2.62 3.35
C GLY A 700 4.79 3.48 3.89
N ASP A 701 4.44 3.20 5.15
CA ASP A 701 3.28 3.72 5.88
C ASP A 701 3.56 3.95 7.39
N GLY A 702 4.84 3.97 7.78
CA GLY A 702 5.29 3.98 9.18
C GLY A 702 5.32 2.61 9.87
N THR A 703 4.78 1.55 9.26
CA THR A 703 4.97 0.14 9.67
C THR A 703 5.82 -0.66 8.68
N HIS A 704 6.08 -0.12 7.49
CA HIS A 704 6.98 -0.66 6.46
C HIS A 704 8.08 0.37 6.14
N ARG A 705 9.12 0.42 6.98
CA ARG A 705 10.22 1.41 6.93
C ARG A 705 11.54 0.76 6.51
N GLU A 706 12.42 1.54 5.90
CA GLU A 706 13.69 1.08 5.30
C GLU A 706 14.89 1.91 5.77
N THR A 707 16.03 1.26 6.08
CA THR A 707 17.24 1.91 6.62
C THR A 707 18.10 2.53 5.53
N THR A 708 18.52 3.78 5.75
CA THR A 708 19.24 4.64 4.80
C THR A 708 20.41 5.37 5.45
N VAL A 709 21.34 5.89 4.64
CA VAL A 709 22.54 6.60 5.10
C VAL A 709 22.83 7.77 4.19
N ASP A 710 23.06 8.94 4.78
CA ASP A 710 23.51 10.16 4.10
C ASP A 710 24.61 10.86 4.93
N ARG A 711 25.28 11.87 4.35
CA ARG A 711 26.35 12.61 5.05
C ARG A 711 25.74 13.68 5.96
N LEU A 712 26.32 13.83 7.15
CA LEU A 712 26.03 14.93 8.07
C LEU A 712 27.22 15.89 8.03
N GLU A 713 26.97 17.19 7.91
CA GLU A 713 28.02 18.23 7.84
C GLU A 713 27.80 19.26 8.95
N PHE A 714 28.89 19.73 9.56
CA PHE A 714 28.85 20.78 10.59
C PHE A 714 29.17 22.15 9.97
N ALA A 715 28.35 23.14 10.31
CA ALA A 715 28.51 24.52 9.92
C ALA A 715 29.72 25.17 10.63
N ALA A 716 30.23 26.27 10.07
CA ALA A 716 31.42 26.96 10.57
C ALA A 716 31.25 27.63 11.96
N ASP A 717 30.02 27.72 12.47
CA ASP A 717 29.68 28.19 13.83
C ASP A 717 29.44 27.05 14.83
N GLY A 718 29.56 25.79 14.40
CA GLY A 718 29.26 24.60 15.18
C GLY A 718 27.80 24.12 15.09
N GLY A 719 26.96 24.70 14.23
CA GLY A 719 25.66 24.09 13.88
C GLY A 719 25.81 22.78 13.09
N ILE A 720 24.73 22.03 12.97
CA ILE A 720 24.55 20.96 11.97
C ILE A 720 23.84 21.58 10.76
N GLU A 721 24.39 21.38 9.56
CA GLU A 721 23.74 21.77 8.30
C GLU A 721 22.60 20.78 7.98
N PRO A 722 21.43 21.23 7.48
CA PRO A 722 20.32 20.34 7.13
C PRO A 722 20.73 19.26 6.12
N VAL A 723 20.57 18.00 6.54
CA VAL A 723 20.86 16.81 5.74
C VAL A 723 19.86 16.72 4.59
N VAL A 724 20.38 16.63 3.37
CA VAL A 724 19.59 16.40 2.17
C VAL A 724 19.49 14.88 1.94
N PRO A 725 18.34 14.23 2.19
CA PRO A 725 18.22 12.78 2.03
C PRO A 725 18.27 12.40 0.54
N THR A 726 18.85 11.23 0.24
CA THR A 726 19.11 10.80 -1.14
C THR A 726 18.54 9.42 -1.50
N LEU A 727 18.49 9.15 -2.80
CA LEU A 727 18.22 7.82 -3.34
C LEU A 727 19.53 7.06 -3.59
N GLU A 728 20.59 7.78 -3.97
CA GLU A 728 21.92 7.28 -4.27
C GLU A 728 22.72 6.79 -3.07
N SER A 729 22.40 7.31 -1.87
CA SER A 729 23.13 7.11 -0.61
C SER A 729 24.63 7.43 -0.70
N VAL A 730 25.37 7.14 0.37
CA VAL A 730 26.80 7.43 0.47
C VAL A 730 27.63 6.60 -0.51
N ARG A 731 28.84 7.08 -0.79
CA ARG A 731 29.87 6.28 -1.48
C ARG A 731 30.66 5.48 -0.44
N PRO A 732 31.25 4.31 -0.81
CA PRO A 732 32.06 3.53 0.10
C PRO A 732 33.15 4.36 0.78
N VAL A 733 33.06 4.49 2.10
CA VAL A 733 34.01 5.23 2.94
C VAL A 733 35.38 4.57 2.86
N ARG A 734 36.43 5.37 2.77
CA ARG A 734 37.82 4.91 2.74
C ARG A 734 38.56 5.43 3.97
N ARG A 735 39.38 4.55 4.56
CA ARG A 735 40.49 4.97 5.43
C ARG A 735 41.71 5.30 4.57
#